data_AF-A0A915PS15-F1
#
_entry.id   AF-A0A915PS15-F1
#
_cell.length_a   1.000
_cell.length_b   1.000
_cell.length_c   1.000
_cell.angle_alpha   90.00
_cell.angle_beta   90.00
_cell.angle_gamma   90.00
#
_symmetry.space_group_name_H-M   'P 1'
#
loop_
_entity.id
_entity.type
_entity.pdbx_description
1 polymer ?
#
loop_
_entity_poly.entity_id
_entity_poly.type
_entity_poly.pdbx_seq_one_letter_code
_entity_poly.pdbx_strand_id
1 'polypeptide(L)'
;MVSVESLLSEVTPLLGCRLALRTAEELFFGDKILHHYHSNDGSTKAISDSTHDPVCRKGKNKDQGNKTRSSRTHEKPMSSDGLRDAIASARKTLKKALEDTDESGADDALGKLTDEVVALKKMSDEMRNEIEKLREDFQKLLQYVQQLKPCISSALEGVGNRILILGDGNLSFSLAFARMHPETEIYASVLENYSEFIRRYPSGKKNISELRSHYPYVHILFSVDACLFPKNWIGFYDDIIWNFPHHCGKANLRKSCHLMRKAFASIGQILSCGRFHITLAKGQSGLDHLSILFKRNFKYRRLPEHRSDSWNIIYIAAEEYFILQEASVFRPELFSSYISSGYHNTERSFHYRIGSETLTFVRTPIVAKIKEFVEYENKIFRIRGVAHEWRPFFQRDLSVVYLNLEKAAELEKILFSLIEELCGNTLVDFFEVMNLRTEYLEQPNRIYRLVWQGWEIPLSKNLCNSLHEEIKLTLNNCFVEQHLEMIDGGIPLSALKKQSSLEIPTSPEASKEDDFDLFGSSDEEDVEKERIKQERLKAYAEKKAKRPETIAKSSIIFDVKPWDDTTNMQEMEKLVRMIEKDGLVWGGAKLIPLAYGIKVLQIISVVEDEKVSVDDLIDEIIQNAADYVQSVDIVAFNKI
;
A
#
# COMPACT_ATOMS: atom_id res chain seq x y z
N MET A 1 5.98 -11.19 52.10
CA MET A 1 6.10 -9.79 51.65
C MET A 1 7.29 -9.68 50.73
N VAL A 2 7.03 -9.74 49.42
CA VAL A 2 7.82 -9.14 48.35
C VAL A 2 6.75 -8.55 47.43
N SER A 3 6.82 -7.25 47.19
CA SER A 3 5.72 -6.43 46.68
C SER A 3 5.40 -6.70 45.21
N VAL A 4 4.16 -6.41 44.84
CA VAL A 4 3.55 -6.53 43.50
C VAL A 4 4.16 -5.54 42.47
N GLU A 5 5.20 -4.78 42.85
CA GLU A 5 5.82 -3.76 42.00
C GLU A 5 6.97 -4.27 41.11
N SER A 6 7.38 -5.54 41.25
CA SER A 6 8.47 -6.10 40.42
C SER A 6 8.01 -6.75 39.10
N LEU A 7 6.71 -6.69 38.75
CA LEU A 7 6.18 -7.23 37.49
C LEU A 7 5.90 -6.15 36.43
N LEU A 8 6.33 -4.91 36.66
CA LEU A 8 6.09 -3.77 35.75
C LEU A 8 7.25 -3.46 34.79
N SER A 9 8.24 -4.34 34.65
CA SER A 9 9.33 -4.18 33.69
C SER A 9 9.42 -5.34 32.70
N GLU A 10 8.38 -5.56 31.89
CA GLU A 10 8.46 -6.41 30.68
C GLU A 10 7.24 -6.20 29.75
N VAL A 11 6.93 -4.94 29.45
CA VAL A 11 5.88 -4.58 28.47
C VAL A 11 6.51 -4.50 27.07
N THR A 12 6.87 -5.65 26.48
CA THR A 12 7.20 -5.72 25.03
C THR A 12 7.04 -7.08 24.33
N PRO A 13 6.67 -8.23 24.95
CA PRO A 13 6.42 -9.46 24.19
C PRO A 13 4.95 -9.71 23.82
N LEU A 14 4.01 -8.95 24.42
CA LEU A 14 2.56 -9.17 24.25
C LEU A 14 2.04 -8.93 22.83
N LEU A 15 2.68 -8.04 22.06
CA LEU A 15 2.28 -7.77 20.67
C LEU A 15 2.60 -8.98 19.77
N GLY A 16 3.80 -9.54 19.88
CA GLY A 16 4.24 -10.69 19.09
C GLY A 16 3.43 -11.96 19.36
N CYS A 17 3.10 -12.23 20.63
CA CYS A 17 2.28 -13.40 20.99
C CYS A 17 0.83 -13.28 20.48
N ARG A 18 0.22 -12.09 20.55
CA ARG A 18 -1.12 -11.86 19.97
C ARG A 18 -1.12 -11.95 18.45
N LEU A 19 -0.04 -11.51 17.82
CA LEU A 19 0.13 -11.61 16.37
C LEU A 19 0.19 -13.07 15.93
N ALA A 20 1.07 -13.86 16.56
CA ALA A 20 1.25 -15.27 16.24
C ALA A 20 -0.04 -16.10 16.41
N LEU A 21 -0.83 -15.81 17.45
CA LEU A 21 -2.13 -16.46 17.68
C LEU A 21 -3.15 -16.12 16.58
N ARG A 22 -3.26 -14.85 16.17
CA ARG A 22 -4.18 -14.44 15.09
C ARG A 22 -3.77 -14.98 13.73
N THR A 23 -2.47 -15.03 13.45
CA THR A 23 -1.97 -15.61 12.20
C THR A 23 -2.24 -17.12 12.15
N ALA A 24 -2.12 -17.83 13.28
CA ALA A 24 -2.50 -19.24 13.37
C ALA A 24 -4.01 -19.43 13.13
N GLU A 25 -4.88 -18.62 13.73
CA GLU A 25 -6.34 -18.70 13.52
C GLU A 25 -6.73 -18.58 12.03
N GLU A 26 -6.17 -17.62 11.30
CA GLU A 26 -6.49 -17.47 9.88
C GLU A 26 -5.89 -18.56 8.98
N LEU A 27 -4.69 -19.05 9.30
CA LEU A 27 -4.03 -20.15 8.57
C LEU A 27 -4.84 -21.45 8.61
N PHE A 28 -5.51 -21.73 9.72
CA PHE A 28 -6.26 -22.97 9.92
C PHE A 28 -7.76 -22.84 9.60
N PHE A 29 -8.35 -21.63 9.65
CA PHE A 29 -9.81 -21.45 9.54
C PHE A 29 -10.28 -20.49 8.41
N GLY A 30 -9.38 -19.92 7.61
CA GLY A 30 -9.72 -18.93 6.57
C GLY A 30 -10.46 -19.46 5.33
N ASP A 31 -11.29 -18.58 4.73
CA ASP A 31 -11.95 -18.62 3.40
C ASP A 31 -13.29 -19.35 3.16
N LYS A 32 -13.95 -19.96 4.14
CA LYS A 32 -15.32 -20.51 3.95
C LYS A 32 -16.35 -19.90 4.89
N ILE A 33 -16.66 -18.62 4.68
CA ILE A 33 -17.89 -18.00 5.21
C ILE A 33 -18.52 -17.14 4.10
N LEU A 34 -19.20 -17.81 3.17
CA LEU A 34 -20.21 -17.18 2.31
C LEU A 34 -21.51 -17.14 3.12
N HIS A 35 -21.82 -16.02 3.76
CA HIS A 35 -23.20 -15.77 4.20
C HIS A 35 -23.93 -15.06 3.06
N HIS A 36 -24.66 -15.84 2.25
CA HIS A 36 -25.74 -15.28 1.45
C HIS A 36 -26.82 -14.74 2.39
N TYR A 37 -27.05 -13.43 2.31
CA TYR A 37 -28.28 -12.81 2.78
C TYR A 37 -29.42 -13.32 1.90
N HIS A 38 -30.27 -14.19 2.43
CA HIS A 38 -31.62 -14.36 1.91
C HIS A 38 -32.58 -13.55 2.78
N SER A 39 -33.02 -12.42 2.24
CA SER A 39 -34.31 -11.83 2.62
C SER A 39 -35.40 -12.85 2.31
N ASN A 40 -36.34 -12.97 3.25
CA ASN A 40 -37.63 -13.61 3.01
C ASN A 40 -38.35 -12.91 1.86
N ASP A 41 -38.74 -13.67 0.85
CA ASP A 41 -40.03 -13.49 0.20
C ASP A 41 -40.55 -14.86 -0.25
N GLY A 42 -41.81 -15.13 0.12
CA GLY A 42 -42.45 -16.42 -0.07
C GLY A 42 -42.98 -16.61 -1.49
N SER A 43 -43.09 -17.87 -1.91
CA SER A 43 -44.34 -18.50 -2.37
C SER A 43 -44.08 -19.79 -3.18
N THR A 44 -44.67 -20.88 -2.66
CA THR A 44 -45.37 -21.99 -3.35
C THR A 44 -44.80 -22.71 -4.59
N LYS A 45 -44.77 -24.05 -4.44
CA LYS A 45 -45.07 -25.13 -5.42
C LYS A 45 -44.04 -25.33 -6.56
N ALA A 46 -43.79 -26.50 -7.13
CA ALA A 46 -44.00 -27.92 -6.83
C ALA A 46 -43.32 -28.69 -8.01
N ILE A 47 -43.00 -29.98 -7.81
CA ILE A 47 -42.96 -31.07 -8.82
C ILE A 47 -41.68 -31.30 -9.67
N SER A 48 -41.19 -32.54 -9.49
CA SER A 48 -40.61 -33.56 -10.40
C SER A 48 -39.23 -33.46 -11.05
N ASP A 49 -38.50 -34.56 -10.80
CA ASP A 49 -37.86 -35.46 -11.76
C ASP A 49 -36.50 -35.13 -12.41
N SER A 50 -35.52 -35.89 -11.92
CA SER A 50 -34.77 -36.91 -12.65
C SER A 50 -33.45 -36.56 -13.37
N THR A 51 -32.49 -37.44 -13.07
CA THR A 51 -31.44 -38.00 -13.94
C THR A 51 -30.07 -37.32 -14.09
N HIS A 52 -29.06 -38.15 -13.75
CA HIS A 52 -27.71 -38.28 -14.30
C HIS A 52 -26.57 -37.31 -13.88
N ASP A 53 -25.77 -37.80 -12.92
CA ASP A 53 -24.31 -37.68 -12.79
C ASP A 53 -23.55 -38.23 -14.04
N PRO A 54 -22.20 -38.12 -14.16
CA PRO A 54 -21.20 -37.22 -13.53
C PRO A 54 -20.07 -36.77 -14.51
N VAL A 55 -19.01 -36.08 -14.00
CA VAL A 55 -17.56 -36.14 -14.36
C VAL A 55 -16.92 -34.78 -14.00
N CYS A 56 -16.18 -34.59 -12.89
CA CYS A 56 -14.90 -35.11 -12.40
C CYS A 56 -13.62 -34.41 -12.96
N ARG A 57 -12.79 -33.94 -12.00
CA ARG A 57 -11.31 -33.78 -11.98
C ARG A 57 -10.69 -32.40 -12.22
N LYS A 58 -10.41 -31.72 -11.10
CA LYS A 58 -9.10 -31.10 -10.85
C LYS A 58 -8.19 -32.09 -10.10
N GLY A 59 -6.89 -31.96 -10.33
CA GLY A 59 -5.89 -32.23 -9.31
C GLY A 59 -4.54 -32.68 -9.87
N LYS A 60 -3.47 -31.99 -9.46
CA LYS A 60 -2.20 -32.66 -9.20
C LYS A 60 -1.56 -32.14 -7.91
N ASN A 61 -1.20 -33.12 -7.09
CA ASN A 61 -0.44 -33.08 -5.84
C ASN A 61 0.94 -32.42 -5.99
N LYS A 62 1.61 -32.15 -4.86
CA LYS A 62 2.76 -33.00 -4.45
C LYS A 62 3.22 -32.74 -3.01
N ASP A 63 3.34 -33.83 -2.27
CA ASP A 63 4.19 -33.99 -1.08
C ASP A 63 5.67 -33.88 -1.47
N GLN A 64 6.51 -33.45 -0.53
CA GLN A 64 7.62 -34.25 0.01
C GLN A 64 8.31 -33.53 1.17
N GLY A 65 8.58 -34.26 2.25
CA GLY A 65 9.41 -33.81 3.36
C GLY A 65 10.66 -34.69 3.50
N ASN A 66 11.58 -34.28 4.37
CA ASN A 66 12.47 -35.22 5.06
C ASN A 66 12.98 -34.69 6.41
N LYS A 67 13.29 -35.64 7.31
CA LYS A 67 13.50 -35.58 8.78
C LYS A 67 14.96 -35.38 9.22
N THR A 68 15.17 -34.92 10.47
CA THR A 68 15.83 -35.60 11.65
C THR A 68 16.17 -34.55 12.75
N ARG A 69 16.43 -34.79 14.07
CA ARG A 69 15.96 -35.68 15.17
C ARG A 69 16.76 -35.25 16.45
N SER A 70 16.16 -35.00 17.63
CA SER A 70 16.73 -35.35 18.98
C SER A 70 15.94 -34.82 20.23
N SER A 71 15.53 -35.78 21.07
CA SER A 71 15.39 -35.86 22.56
C SER A 71 14.44 -34.99 23.43
N ARG A 72 13.59 -35.73 24.17
CA ARG A 72 13.07 -35.63 25.56
C ARG A 72 11.58 -35.25 25.81
N THR A 73 10.90 -36.24 26.43
CA THR A 73 9.73 -36.25 27.34
C THR A 73 8.35 -35.72 26.91
N HIS A 74 7.34 -36.50 27.29
CA HIS A 74 5.89 -36.25 27.38
C HIS A 74 4.96 -36.54 26.18
N GLU A 75 3.87 -37.22 26.58
CA GLU A 75 2.53 -37.33 25.98
C GLU A 75 2.34 -38.14 24.68
N LYS A 76 1.51 -39.19 24.78
CA LYS A 76 1.11 -40.08 23.69
C LYS A 76 0.31 -39.29 22.65
N PRO A 77 0.82 -39.08 21.42
CA PRO A 77 0.07 -38.47 20.34
C PRO A 77 -0.70 -39.54 19.56
N MET A 78 -1.97 -39.29 19.26
CA MET A 78 -2.73 -40.06 18.29
C MET A 78 -2.15 -39.82 16.89
N SER A 79 -1.65 -40.87 16.26
CA SER A 79 -0.70 -40.83 15.16
C SER A 79 -1.36 -40.70 13.79
N SER A 80 -1.08 -39.60 13.11
CA SER A 80 -1.28 -39.37 11.66
C SER A 80 -0.53 -40.36 10.75
N ASP A 81 0.38 -41.16 11.33
CA ASP A 81 1.14 -42.21 10.62
C ASP A 81 0.24 -43.33 10.09
N GLY A 82 -0.89 -43.64 10.75
CA GLY A 82 -1.76 -44.77 10.37
C GLY A 82 -2.38 -44.66 8.97
N LEU A 83 -2.76 -43.44 8.53
CA LEU A 83 -3.36 -43.23 7.21
C LEU A 83 -2.32 -43.34 6.10
N ARG A 84 -1.12 -42.79 6.32
CA ARG A 84 0.00 -42.87 5.36
C ARG A 84 0.48 -44.31 5.21
N ASP A 85 0.56 -45.05 6.31
CA ASP A 85 0.97 -46.45 6.32
C ASP A 85 -0.08 -47.36 5.66
N ALA A 86 -1.38 -47.10 5.86
CA ALA A 86 -2.46 -47.81 5.18
C ALA A 86 -2.45 -47.57 3.65
N ILE A 87 -2.23 -46.32 3.21
CA ILE A 87 -2.11 -45.99 1.77
C ILE A 87 -0.87 -46.64 1.14
N ALA A 88 0.24 -46.73 1.89
CA ALA A 88 1.44 -47.41 1.44
C ALA A 88 1.23 -48.93 1.31
N SER A 89 0.49 -49.54 2.24
CA SER A 89 0.10 -50.96 2.19
C SER A 89 -0.76 -51.26 0.96
N ALA A 90 -1.83 -50.48 0.74
CA ALA A 90 -2.73 -50.65 -0.42
C ALA A 90 -2.00 -50.53 -1.76
N ARG A 91 -1.03 -49.62 -1.88
CA ARG A 91 -0.17 -49.49 -3.08
C ARG A 91 0.74 -50.69 -3.30
N LYS A 92 1.23 -51.30 -2.22
CA LYS A 92 2.07 -52.50 -2.28
C LYS A 92 1.26 -53.72 -2.73
N THR A 93 0.02 -53.84 -2.26
CA THR A 93 -0.93 -54.89 -2.66
C THR A 93 -1.32 -54.74 -4.14
N LEU A 94 -1.60 -53.52 -4.61
CA LEU A 94 -1.85 -53.22 -6.03
C LEU A 94 -0.68 -53.59 -6.93
N LYS A 95 0.54 -53.27 -6.50
CA LYS A 95 1.76 -53.56 -7.28
C LYS A 95 1.98 -55.07 -7.43
N LYS A 96 1.73 -55.82 -6.36
CA LYS A 96 1.85 -57.29 -6.36
C LYS A 96 0.78 -57.95 -7.26
N ALA A 97 -0.45 -57.45 -7.23
CA ALA A 97 -1.54 -57.95 -8.08
C ALA A 97 -1.36 -57.64 -9.58
N LEU A 98 -0.58 -56.61 -9.94
CA LEU A 98 -0.22 -56.33 -11.33
C LEU A 98 0.91 -57.21 -11.88
N GLU A 99 1.69 -57.86 -11.00
CA GLU A 99 2.84 -58.70 -11.36
C GLU A 99 2.47 -60.19 -11.50
N ASP A 100 1.37 -60.65 -10.87
CA ASP A 100 0.89 -62.04 -10.92
C ASP A 100 -0.26 -62.18 -11.96
N THR A 101 0.00 -62.82 -13.12
CA THR A 101 -0.98 -63.07 -14.20
C THR A 101 -1.75 -64.39 -14.02
N ASP A 102 -2.49 -64.56 -12.91
CA ASP A 102 -3.46 -65.64 -12.74
C ASP A 102 -4.85 -65.06 -12.38
N GLU A 103 -5.88 -65.41 -13.15
CA GLU A 103 -7.24 -64.84 -13.00
C GLU A 103 -7.90 -65.11 -11.63
N SER A 104 -7.48 -66.16 -10.90
CA SER A 104 -8.01 -66.47 -9.56
C SER A 104 -7.37 -65.65 -8.43
N GLY A 105 -6.15 -65.15 -8.63
CA GLY A 105 -5.45 -64.30 -7.65
C GLY A 105 -5.86 -62.83 -7.75
N ALA A 106 -6.29 -62.39 -8.93
CA ALA A 106 -6.75 -61.03 -9.18
C ALA A 106 -8.07 -60.71 -8.43
N ASP A 107 -8.99 -61.67 -8.35
CA ASP A 107 -10.30 -61.48 -7.70
C ASP A 107 -10.19 -61.40 -6.16
N ASP A 108 -9.32 -62.22 -5.55
CA ASP A 108 -9.01 -62.16 -4.10
C ASP A 108 -8.24 -60.87 -3.73
N ALA A 109 -7.34 -60.41 -4.62
CA ALA A 109 -6.64 -59.14 -4.45
C ALA A 109 -7.58 -57.93 -4.59
N LEU A 110 -8.56 -57.98 -5.51
CA LEU A 110 -9.55 -56.93 -5.71
C LEU A 110 -10.54 -56.86 -4.53
N GLY A 111 -10.93 -58.00 -3.96
CA GLY A 111 -11.74 -58.07 -2.74
C GLY A 111 -11.04 -57.39 -1.55
N LYS A 112 -9.77 -57.75 -1.29
CA LYS A 112 -8.97 -57.14 -0.22
C LYS A 112 -8.77 -55.63 -0.40
N LEU A 113 -8.55 -55.18 -1.65
CA LEU A 113 -8.42 -53.76 -1.93
C LEU A 113 -9.75 -53.00 -1.74
N THR A 114 -10.87 -53.63 -2.07
CA THR A 114 -12.20 -53.05 -1.88
C THR A 114 -12.49 -52.86 -0.39
N ASP A 115 -12.15 -53.85 0.45
CA ASP A 115 -12.31 -53.77 1.90
C ASP A 115 -11.40 -52.70 2.53
N GLU A 116 -10.15 -52.57 2.08
CA GLU A 116 -9.23 -51.51 2.53
C GLU A 116 -9.72 -50.11 2.12
N VAL A 117 -10.28 -49.96 0.92
CA VAL A 117 -10.86 -48.69 0.45
C VAL A 117 -12.11 -48.32 1.24
N VAL A 118 -12.94 -49.30 1.62
CA VAL A 118 -14.11 -49.08 2.47
C VAL A 118 -13.69 -48.64 3.87
N ALA A 119 -12.65 -49.27 4.45
CA ALA A 119 -12.10 -48.87 5.74
C ALA A 119 -11.50 -47.45 5.73
N LEU A 120 -10.76 -47.10 4.67
CA LEU A 120 -10.20 -45.76 4.48
C LEU A 120 -11.27 -44.68 4.28
N LYS A 121 -12.37 -44.99 3.56
CA LYS A 121 -13.51 -44.09 3.46
C LYS A 121 -14.16 -43.83 4.81
N LYS A 122 -14.33 -44.87 5.62
CA LYS A 122 -14.89 -44.75 6.97
C LYS A 122 -14.04 -43.87 7.88
N MET A 123 -12.71 -44.05 7.91
CA MET A 123 -11.80 -43.15 8.64
C MET A 123 -11.84 -41.70 8.11
N SER A 124 -11.94 -41.52 6.78
CA SER A 124 -12.06 -40.18 6.20
C SER A 124 -13.39 -39.49 6.52
N ASP A 125 -14.47 -40.25 6.68
CA ASP A 125 -15.78 -39.75 7.11
C ASP A 125 -15.77 -39.40 8.60
N GLU A 126 -15.14 -40.22 9.45
CA GLU A 126 -14.96 -39.94 10.88
C GLU A 126 -14.15 -38.66 11.12
N MET A 127 -13.02 -38.46 10.42
CA MET A 127 -12.25 -37.21 10.48
C MET A 127 -13.07 -36.00 10.02
N ARG A 128 -13.89 -36.15 8.96
CA ARG A 128 -14.77 -35.06 8.50
C ARG A 128 -15.81 -34.69 9.55
N ASN A 129 -16.38 -35.66 10.25
CA ASN A 129 -17.34 -35.44 11.32
C ASN A 129 -16.70 -34.79 12.55
N GLU A 130 -15.47 -35.18 12.92
CA GLU A 130 -14.74 -34.52 14.00
C GLU A 130 -14.41 -33.05 13.67
N ILE A 131 -14.01 -32.77 12.42
CA ILE A 131 -13.78 -31.40 11.95
C ILE A 131 -15.06 -30.58 12.01
N GLU A 132 -16.21 -31.14 11.60
CA GLU A 132 -17.50 -30.43 11.65
C GLU A 132 -17.93 -30.16 13.10
N LYS A 133 -17.73 -31.12 14.00
CA LYS A 133 -18.03 -30.94 15.43
C LYS A 133 -17.14 -29.88 16.08
N LEU A 134 -15.84 -29.86 15.74
CA LEU A 134 -14.91 -28.82 16.18
C LEU A 134 -15.33 -27.45 15.66
N ARG A 135 -15.83 -27.38 14.42
CA ARG A 135 -16.34 -26.16 13.79
C ARG A 135 -17.59 -25.64 14.50
N GLU A 136 -18.53 -26.51 14.87
CA GLU A 136 -19.71 -26.14 15.66
C GLU A 136 -19.33 -25.61 17.05
N ASP A 137 -18.40 -26.27 17.74
CA ASP A 137 -17.94 -25.83 19.06
C ASP A 137 -17.18 -24.51 18.99
N PHE A 138 -16.39 -24.30 17.93
CA PHE A 138 -15.76 -23.00 17.66
C PHE A 138 -16.79 -21.91 17.37
N GLN A 139 -17.88 -22.24 16.67
CA GLN A 139 -18.95 -21.30 16.37
C GLN A 139 -19.75 -20.91 17.63
N LYS A 140 -19.98 -21.86 18.55
CA LYS A 140 -20.53 -21.58 19.89
C LYS A 140 -19.59 -20.70 20.70
N LEU A 141 -18.28 -20.92 20.63
CA LEU A 141 -17.27 -20.11 21.31
C LEU A 141 -17.19 -18.71 20.71
N LEU A 142 -17.27 -18.56 19.39
CA LEU A 142 -17.36 -17.29 18.69
C LEU A 142 -18.60 -16.51 19.12
N GLN A 143 -19.75 -17.19 19.23
CA GLN A 143 -21.00 -16.59 19.68
C GLN A 143 -20.94 -16.21 21.17
N TYR A 144 -20.25 -16.99 22.00
CA TYR A 144 -19.96 -16.67 23.40
C TYR A 144 -19.02 -15.44 23.52
N VAL A 145 -17.99 -15.35 22.68
CA VAL A 145 -17.08 -14.18 22.58
C VAL A 145 -17.79 -12.94 22.04
N GLN A 146 -18.78 -13.10 21.17
CA GLN A 146 -19.64 -12.00 20.69
C GLN A 146 -20.67 -11.54 21.74
N GLN A 147 -21.12 -12.44 22.63
CA GLN A 147 -22.05 -12.16 23.72
C GLN A 147 -21.37 -11.61 24.97
N LEU A 148 -20.11 -11.97 25.22
CA LEU A 148 -19.21 -11.17 26.03
C LEU A 148 -19.14 -9.81 25.34
N LYS A 149 -19.79 -8.78 25.91
CA LYS A 149 -19.65 -7.39 25.45
C LYS A 149 -18.20 -7.21 25.08
N PRO A 150 -17.88 -7.02 23.79
CA PRO A 150 -16.50 -6.96 23.44
C PRO A 150 -15.99 -5.72 24.15
N CYS A 151 -15.08 -5.92 25.10
CA CYS A 151 -14.24 -4.87 25.63
C CYS A 151 -13.28 -4.48 24.48
N ILE A 152 -13.84 -4.09 23.33
CA ILE A 152 -13.17 -3.33 22.30
C ILE A 152 -13.11 -1.96 22.93
N SER A 153 -12.05 -1.71 23.68
CA SER A 153 -11.68 -0.35 24.03
C SER A 153 -11.70 0.45 22.74
N SER A 154 -12.45 1.55 22.69
CA SER A 154 -12.30 2.46 21.56
C SER A 154 -10.86 2.98 21.54
N ALA A 155 -10.28 3.21 20.36
CA ALA A 155 -8.91 3.74 20.26
C ALA A 155 -8.73 5.06 21.03
N LEU A 156 -9.84 5.75 21.30
CA LEU A 156 -9.92 7.02 22.01
C LEU A 156 -10.09 6.88 23.54
N GLU A 157 -10.28 5.67 24.08
CA GLU A 157 -10.36 5.45 25.55
C GLU A 157 -8.98 5.45 26.21
N GLY A 158 -7.93 5.02 25.49
CA GLY A 158 -6.57 4.89 26.01
C GLY A 158 -5.65 6.05 25.62
N VAL A 159 -6.16 7.27 25.61
CA VAL A 159 -5.42 8.50 25.22
C VAL A 159 -4.47 8.98 26.33
N GLY A 160 -3.42 9.71 25.93
CA GLY A 160 -2.40 10.30 26.80
C GLY A 160 -2.89 11.53 27.56
N ASN A 161 -1.95 12.26 28.15
CA ASN A 161 -2.26 13.33 29.09
C ASN A 161 -2.47 14.68 28.41
N ARG A 162 -1.73 14.96 27.33
CA ARG A 162 -1.86 16.19 26.53
C ARG A 162 -2.33 15.87 25.13
N ILE A 163 -3.56 16.28 24.82
CA ILE A 163 -4.25 15.90 23.58
C ILE A 163 -4.55 17.14 22.75
N LEU A 164 -4.23 17.08 21.46
CA LEU A 164 -4.65 18.09 20.48
C LEU A 164 -5.80 17.55 19.64
N ILE A 165 -6.98 18.17 19.75
CA ILE A 165 -8.12 17.88 18.88
C ILE A 165 -8.10 18.88 17.73
N LEU A 166 -7.88 18.39 16.52
CA LEU A 166 -7.74 19.20 15.31
C LEU A 166 -9.07 19.43 14.60
N GLY A 167 -9.35 20.69 14.25
CA GLY A 167 -10.42 21.05 13.34
C GLY A 167 -11.81 20.62 13.81
N ASP A 168 -12.10 20.79 15.11
CA ASP A 168 -13.35 20.33 15.72
C ASP A 168 -14.54 21.24 15.40
N GLY A 169 -14.75 21.62 14.14
CA GLY A 169 -15.97 22.31 13.65
C GLY A 169 -16.59 23.32 14.64
N ASN A 170 -17.69 22.94 15.30
CA ASN A 170 -18.41 23.75 16.30
C ASN A 170 -18.02 23.50 17.78
N LEU A 171 -16.92 22.80 18.05
CA LEU A 171 -16.38 22.38 19.34
C LEU A 171 -17.23 21.36 20.12
N SER A 172 -18.18 20.71 19.46
CA SER A 172 -19.07 19.75 20.14
C SER A 172 -18.39 18.42 20.46
N PHE A 173 -17.40 17.99 19.66
CA PHE A 173 -16.64 16.77 19.98
C PHE A 173 -15.76 17.01 21.20
N SER A 174 -15.04 18.13 21.26
CA SER A 174 -14.17 18.49 22.39
C SER A 174 -14.97 18.60 23.68
N LEU A 175 -16.19 19.14 23.63
CA LEU A 175 -17.09 19.16 24.78
C LEU A 175 -17.51 17.74 25.21
N ALA A 176 -17.86 16.88 24.27
CA ALA A 176 -18.20 15.48 24.56
C ALA A 176 -17.00 14.70 25.10
N PHE A 177 -15.81 14.97 24.56
CA PHE A 177 -14.55 14.32 24.90
C PHE A 177 -14.06 14.75 26.30
N ALA A 178 -14.10 16.06 26.61
CA ALA A 178 -13.76 16.58 27.93
C ALA A 178 -14.65 16.04 29.06
N ARG A 179 -15.92 15.71 28.75
CA ARG A 179 -16.82 15.02 29.70
C ARG A 179 -16.33 13.62 30.07
N MET A 180 -15.74 12.91 29.12
CA MET A 180 -15.22 11.56 29.32
C MET A 180 -13.83 11.57 29.96
N HIS A 181 -13.05 12.64 29.71
CA HIS A 181 -11.66 12.78 30.13
C HIS A 181 -11.45 14.07 30.94
N PRO A 182 -12.05 14.20 32.15
CA PRO A 182 -12.04 15.45 32.91
C PRO A 182 -10.66 15.84 33.46
N GLU A 183 -9.73 14.89 33.59
CA GLU A 183 -8.38 15.09 34.12
C GLU A 183 -7.33 15.28 33.01
N THR A 184 -7.73 15.18 31.75
CA THR A 184 -6.82 15.25 30.60
C THR A 184 -6.73 16.68 30.09
N GLU A 185 -5.52 17.10 29.72
CA GLU A 185 -5.25 18.42 29.16
C GLU A 185 -5.59 18.42 27.67
N ILE A 186 -6.67 19.11 27.30
CA ILE A 186 -7.25 19.04 25.95
C ILE A 186 -7.08 20.39 25.26
N TYR A 187 -6.42 20.37 24.11
CA TYR A 187 -6.23 21.51 23.23
C TYR A 187 -7.17 21.37 22.05
N ALA A 188 -8.32 22.04 22.11
CA ALA A 188 -9.35 22.00 21.09
C ALA A 188 -9.10 23.09 20.05
N SER A 189 -8.80 22.72 18.80
CA SER A 189 -8.41 23.66 17.76
C SER A 189 -9.42 23.77 16.61
N VAL A 190 -9.47 24.96 16.02
CA VAL A 190 -10.25 25.28 14.82
C VAL A 190 -9.41 26.09 13.84
N LEU A 191 -9.71 25.96 12.54
CA LEU A 191 -8.97 26.64 11.47
C LEU A 191 -9.27 28.14 11.42
N GLU A 192 -10.49 28.53 11.78
CA GLU A 192 -10.97 29.90 11.72
C GLU A 192 -10.42 30.74 12.87
N ASN A 193 -10.33 32.07 12.65
CA ASN A 193 -10.22 33.00 13.77
C ASN A 193 -11.56 33.09 14.54
N TYR A 194 -11.55 33.66 15.74
CA TYR A 194 -12.73 33.74 16.61
C TYR A 194 -13.96 34.37 15.93
N SER A 195 -13.79 35.48 15.21
CA SER A 195 -14.90 36.18 14.55
C SER A 195 -15.52 35.36 13.42
N GLU A 196 -14.68 34.71 12.61
CA GLU A 196 -15.13 33.83 11.53
C GLU A 196 -15.79 32.56 12.06
N PHE A 197 -15.23 31.97 13.12
CA PHE A 197 -15.77 30.80 13.79
C PHE A 197 -17.21 31.06 14.26
N ILE A 198 -17.47 32.17 14.98
CA ILE A 198 -18.81 32.46 15.50
C ILE A 198 -19.82 32.69 14.36
N ARG A 199 -19.38 33.28 13.24
CA ARG A 199 -20.23 33.45 12.05
C ARG A 199 -20.56 32.11 11.38
N ARG A 200 -19.59 31.19 11.32
CA ARG A 200 -19.73 29.88 10.65
C ARG A 200 -20.46 28.85 11.51
N TYR A 201 -20.20 28.86 12.81
CA TYR A 201 -20.73 27.94 13.82
C TYR A 201 -21.40 28.71 14.98
N PRO A 202 -22.60 29.27 14.76
CA PRO A 202 -23.36 29.97 15.81
C PRO A 202 -23.53 29.15 17.11
N SER A 203 -23.74 27.84 17.01
CA SER A 203 -23.85 26.95 18.20
C SER A 203 -22.54 26.85 18.99
N GLY A 204 -21.40 27.09 18.33
CA GLY A 204 -20.08 27.06 18.94
C GLY A 204 -19.92 28.07 20.08
N LYS A 205 -20.65 29.20 20.08
CA LYS A 205 -20.61 30.17 21.18
C LYS A 205 -21.03 29.56 22.52
N LYS A 206 -22.06 28.70 22.48
CA LYS A 206 -22.54 27.97 23.67
C LYS A 206 -21.48 26.96 24.12
N ASN A 207 -20.92 26.20 23.19
CA ASN A 207 -19.90 25.19 23.49
C ASN A 207 -18.63 25.81 24.08
N ILE A 208 -18.15 26.94 23.55
CA ILE A 208 -17.01 27.70 24.11
C ILE A 208 -17.30 28.11 25.56
N SER A 209 -18.49 28.65 25.82
CA SER A 209 -18.87 29.11 27.15
C SER A 209 -18.90 27.95 28.14
N GLU A 210 -19.44 26.80 27.71
CA GLU A 210 -19.51 25.59 28.53
C GLU A 210 -18.13 25.00 28.81
N LEU A 211 -17.28 24.87 27.77
CA LEU A 211 -15.90 24.41 27.87
C LEU A 211 -15.09 25.25 28.86
N ARG A 212 -15.12 26.58 28.72
CA ARG A 212 -14.38 27.49 29.61
C ARG A 212 -14.90 27.52 31.05
N SER A 213 -16.19 27.23 31.26
CA SER A 213 -16.79 27.33 32.60
C SER A 213 -16.64 26.04 33.41
N HIS A 214 -16.71 24.88 32.75
CA HIS A 214 -16.77 23.58 33.44
C HIS A 214 -15.51 22.73 33.29
N TYR A 215 -14.65 23.03 32.31
CA TYR A 215 -13.48 22.20 32.00
C TYR A 215 -12.19 23.04 32.00
N PRO A 216 -11.55 23.21 33.18
CA PRO A 216 -10.40 24.11 33.33
C PRO A 216 -9.15 23.64 32.55
N TYR A 217 -9.05 22.34 32.25
CA TYR A 217 -7.96 21.75 31.48
C TYR A 217 -8.20 21.76 29.96
N VAL A 218 -9.26 22.44 29.49
CA VAL A 218 -9.54 22.60 28.06
C VAL A 218 -9.08 23.96 27.57
N HIS A 219 -8.15 23.95 26.62
CA HIS A 219 -7.59 25.12 25.96
C HIS A 219 -8.14 25.22 24.54
N ILE A 220 -8.82 26.33 24.21
CA ILE A 220 -9.39 26.54 22.89
C ILE A 220 -8.42 27.35 22.03
N LEU A 221 -8.00 26.78 20.90
CA LEU A 221 -7.04 27.36 19.96
C LEU A 221 -7.74 27.74 18.66
N PHE A 222 -7.58 28.99 18.22
CA PHE A 222 -8.10 29.49 16.95
C PHE A 222 -6.96 29.63 15.94
N SER A 223 -7.32 29.66 14.65
CA SER A 223 -6.35 29.86 13.56
C SER A 223 -5.25 28.80 13.50
N VAL A 224 -5.61 27.54 13.76
CA VAL A 224 -4.69 26.41 13.70
C VAL A 224 -4.87 25.67 12.37
N ASP A 225 -3.85 25.73 11.51
CA ASP A 225 -3.80 24.98 10.26
C ASP A 225 -3.12 23.62 10.48
N ALA A 226 -3.83 22.54 10.22
CA ALA A 226 -3.29 21.18 10.34
C ALA A 226 -2.13 20.91 9.38
N CYS A 227 -2.03 21.66 8.27
CA CYS A 227 -0.94 21.56 7.31
C CYS A 227 0.30 22.36 7.70
N LEU A 228 0.24 23.18 8.76
CA LEU A 228 1.34 24.06 9.15
C LEU A 228 1.36 24.29 10.67
N PHE A 229 1.98 23.35 11.40
CA PHE A 229 2.19 23.51 12.83
C PHE A 229 3.47 24.30 13.15
N PRO A 230 3.45 25.06 14.26
CA PRO A 230 4.64 25.78 14.69
C PRO A 230 5.65 24.83 15.35
N LYS A 231 6.95 25.09 15.12
CA LYS A 231 8.05 24.23 15.61
C LYS A 231 8.16 24.16 17.13
N ASN A 232 7.55 25.08 17.88
CA ASN A 232 7.55 25.03 19.35
C ASN A 232 6.62 23.94 19.92
N TRP A 233 5.82 23.29 19.09
CA TRP A 233 4.93 22.19 19.51
C TRP A 233 5.59 20.81 19.45
N ILE A 234 6.86 20.73 19.06
CA ILE A 234 7.61 19.47 18.95
C ILE A 234 7.65 18.75 20.30
N GLY A 235 7.14 17.52 20.33
CA GLY A 235 7.09 16.66 21.51
C GLY A 235 6.15 17.14 22.61
N PHE A 236 5.30 18.14 22.34
CA PHE A 236 4.39 18.68 23.35
C PHE A 236 3.16 17.80 23.56
N TYR A 237 2.53 17.36 22.47
CA TYR A 237 1.30 16.56 22.53
C TYR A 237 1.61 15.06 22.53
N ASP A 238 0.91 14.32 23.40
CA ASP A 238 0.97 12.85 23.46
C ASP A 238 0.08 12.22 22.39
N ASP A 239 -1.08 12.83 22.12
CA ASP A 239 -2.01 12.36 21.09
C ASP A 239 -2.61 13.51 20.30
N ILE A 240 -2.82 13.26 19.01
CA ILE A 240 -3.48 14.18 18.11
C ILE A 240 -4.72 13.47 17.55
N ILE A 241 -5.90 14.08 17.70
CA ILE A 241 -7.17 13.54 17.21
C ILE A 241 -7.68 14.44 16.09
N TRP A 242 -7.96 13.88 14.93
CA TRP A 242 -8.56 14.61 13.82
C TRP A 242 -9.77 13.87 13.26
N ASN A 243 -10.97 14.39 13.55
CA ASN A 243 -12.21 13.75 13.17
C ASN A 243 -12.75 14.32 11.85
N PHE A 244 -12.98 13.44 10.88
CA PHE A 244 -13.58 13.75 9.59
C PHE A 244 -12.93 14.93 8.86
N PRO A 245 -11.60 14.88 8.63
CA PRO A 245 -10.90 15.91 7.88
C PRO A 245 -11.51 16.10 6.50
N HIS A 246 -11.71 17.35 6.12
CA HIS A 246 -12.24 17.72 4.82
C HIS A 246 -11.57 19.01 4.34
N HIS A 247 -11.38 19.11 3.03
CA HIS A 247 -10.96 20.37 2.44
C HIS A 247 -12.17 21.28 2.25
N CYS A 248 -11.93 22.59 2.18
CA CYS A 248 -12.99 23.55 1.90
C CYS A 248 -13.60 23.33 0.50
N GLY A 249 -14.94 23.27 0.41
CA GLY A 249 -15.69 23.25 -0.86
C GLY A 249 -16.46 21.95 -1.17
N LYS A 250 -16.69 21.67 -2.46
CA LYS A 250 -17.30 20.42 -2.94
C LYS A 250 -16.28 19.28 -2.88
N ALA A 251 -16.71 18.08 -2.47
CA ALA A 251 -15.84 16.91 -2.31
C ALA A 251 -14.97 16.67 -3.56
N ASN A 252 -13.65 16.71 -3.38
CA ASN A 252 -12.67 16.48 -4.42
C ASN A 252 -11.55 15.58 -3.87
N LEU A 253 -11.42 14.39 -4.47
CA LEU A 253 -10.48 13.38 -3.99
C LEU A 253 -9.03 13.88 -4.00
N ARG A 254 -8.60 14.57 -5.07
CA ARG A 254 -7.23 15.11 -5.18
C ARG A 254 -6.92 16.13 -4.08
N LYS A 255 -7.87 17.01 -3.76
CA LYS A 255 -7.72 18.00 -2.68
C LYS A 255 -7.68 17.33 -1.30
N SER A 256 -8.49 16.30 -1.08
CA SER A 256 -8.41 15.48 0.13
C SER A 256 -7.05 14.78 0.24
N CYS A 257 -6.55 14.16 -0.85
CA CYS A 257 -5.21 13.55 -0.88
C CYS A 257 -4.12 14.55 -0.48
N HIS A 258 -4.18 15.76 -1.04
CA HIS A 258 -3.22 16.82 -0.77
C HIS A 258 -3.26 17.31 0.68
N LEU A 259 -4.47 17.51 1.22
CA LEU A 259 -4.69 17.86 2.62
C LEU A 259 -4.07 16.81 3.55
N MET A 260 -4.35 15.52 3.28
CA MET A 260 -3.83 14.42 4.08
C MET A 260 -2.30 14.36 4.04
N ARG A 261 -1.68 14.46 2.86
CA ARG A 261 -0.20 14.46 2.72
C ARG A 261 0.44 15.59 3.55
N LYS A 262 -0.04 16.82 3.36
CA LYS A 262 0.50 17.98 4.08
C LYS A 262 0.29 17.88 5.59
N ALA A 263 -0.86 17.36 6.01
CA ALA A 263 -1.13 17.18 7.42
C ALA A 263 -0.27 16.10 8.06
N PHE A 264 -0.08 14.93 7.42
CA PHE A 264 0.85 13.92 7.92
C PHE A 264 2.28 14.45 8.02
N ALA A 265 2.74 15.25 7.04
CA ALA A 265 4.05 15.89 7.10
C ALA A 265 4.17 16.88 8.27
N SER A 266 3.16 17.72 8.47
CA SER A 266 3.10 18.70 9.57
C SER A 266 3.02 18.02 10.94
N ILE A 267 2.18 17.00 11.08
CA ILE A 267 2.05 16.18 12.30
C ILE A 267 3.36 15.44 12.58
N GLY A 268 3.99 14.88 11.54
CA GLY A 268 5.30 14.27 11.61
C GLY A 268 6.40 15.23 12.07
N GLN A 269 6.24 16.55 11.97
CA GLN A 269 7.21 17.47 12.55
C GLN A 269 7.06 17.59 14.06
N ILE A 270 5.83 17.59 14.58
CA ILE A 270 5.56 17.85 15.99
C ILE A 270 5.45 16.58 16.86
N LEU A 271 5.06 15.45 16.28
CA LEU A 271 4.86 14.20 17.00
C LEU A 271 6.19 13.42 17.11
N SER A 272 6.71 13.27 18.32
CA SER A 272 7.93 12.51 18.59
C SER A 272 7.63 11.04 18.90
N CYS A 273 6.84 10.77 19.94
CA CYS A 273 6.49 9.44 20.43
C CYS A 273 4.98 9.25 20.68
N GLY A 274 4.17 10.21 20.22
CA GLY A 274 2.72 10.20 20.40
C GLY A 274 1.97 9.40 19.32
N ARG A 275 0.64 9.35 19.42
CA ARG A 275 -0.21 8.73 18.38
C ARG A 275 -1.06 9.78 17.67
N PHE A 276 -1.32 9.50 16.40
CA PHE A 276 -2.21 10.29 15.58
C PHE A 276 -3.46 9.49 15.25
N HIS A 277 -4.58 9.90 15.84
CA HIS A 277 -5.89 9.32 15.62
C HIS A 277 -6.64 10.11 14.55
N ILE A 278 -7.09 9.42 13.51
CA ILE A 278 -7.90 10.00 12.45
C ILE A 278 -9.17 9.22 12.26
N THR A 279 -10.30 9.91 12.27
CA THR A 279 -11.61 9.31 12.00
C THR A 279 -12.07 9.67 10.60
N LEU A 280 -12.42 8.66 9.81
CA LEU A 280 -12.88 8.78 8.43
C LEU A 280 -14.26 8.16 8.26
N ALA A 281 -15.02 8.62 7.26
CA ALA A 281 -16.28 7.96 6.92
C ALA A 281 -16.01 6.58 6.27
N LYS A 282 -17.00 5.70 6.32
CA LYS A 282 -16.90 4.32 5.80
C LYS A 282 -16.29 4.27 4.40
N GLY A 283 -15.21 3.50 4.25
CA GLY A 283 -14.53 3.29 2.97
C GLY A 283 -13.68 4.47 2.47
N GLN A 284 -13.61 5.59 3.19
CA GLN A 284 -12.68 6.68 2.87
C GLN A 284 -11.24 6.36 3.25
N SER A 285 -11.00 5.39 4.14
CA SER A 285 -9.65 4.93 4.46
C SER A 285 -8.94 4.27 3.27
N GLY A 286 -9.71 3.67 2.36
CA GLY A 286 -9.18 2.78 1.31
C GLY A 286 -8.86 1.37 1.81
N LEU A 287 -9.16 1.08 3.08
CA LEU A 287 -9.04 -0.25 3.70
C LEU A 287 -10.37 -1.01 3.61
N ASP A 288 -10.30 -2.35 3.73
CA ASP A 288 -11.49 -3.17 3.84
C ASP A 288 -12.18 -2.96 5.20
N HIS A 289 -13.43 -2.47 5.15
CA HIS A 289 -14.24 -2.22 6.33
C HIS A 289 -14.49 -3.51 7.14
N LEU A 290 -14.66 -4.65 6.48
CA LEU A 290 -14.88 -5.92 7.18
C LEU A 290 -13.63 -6.33 7.95
N SER A 291 -12.45 -6.11 7.36
CA SER A 291 -11.18 -6.32 8.04
C SER A 291 -11.02 -5.47 9.29
N ILE A 292 -11.46 -4.20 9.27
CA ILE A 292 -11.46 -3.32 10.45
C ILE A 292 -12.48 -3.80 11.50
N LEU A 293 -13.71 -4.10 11.07
CA LEU A 293 -14.80 -4.51 11.96
C LEU A 293 -14.45 -5.79 12.74
N PHE A 294 -13.86 -6.77 12.07
CA PHE A 294 -13.49 -8.06 12.65
C PHE A 294 -12.05 -8.11 13.16
N LYS A 295 -11.30 -7.00 13.09
CA LYS A 295 -9.86 -6.93 13.39
C LYS A 295 -9.05 -8.04 12.69
N ARG A 296 -9.42 -8.34 11.44
CA ARG A 296 -8.72 -9.28 10.56
C ARG A 296 -7.58 -8.55 9.90
N ASN A 297 -6.39 -8.82 10.39
CA ASN A 297 -5.19 -8.07 10.04
C ASN A 297 -4.29 -8.82 9.07
N PHE A 298 -4.58 -10.09 8.80
CA PHE A 298 -3.73 -10.95 7.99
C PHE A 298 -4.50 -11.47 6.78
N LYS A 299 -3.75 -11.83 5.76
CA LYS A 299 -4.23 -12.55 4.59
C LYS A 299 -3.19 -13.58 4.20
N TYR A 300 -3.58 -14.85 4.17
CA TYR A 300 -2.69 -15.93 3.77
C TYR A 300 -2.81 -16.21 2.27
N ARG A 301 -1.66 -16.29 1.59
CA ARG A 301 -1.50 -16.53 0.14
C ARG A 301 -2.31 -15.58 -0.74
N ARG A 302 -2.71 -14.43 -0.20
CA ARG A 302 -3.42 -13.37 -0.89
C ARG A 302 -2.89 -12.04 -0.40
N LEU A 303 -2.84 -11.08 -1.32
CA LEU A 303 -2.46 -9.72 -1.00
C LEU A 303 -3.68 -8.90 -0.55
N PRO A 304 -3.46 -7.83 0.22
CA PRO A 304 -4.52 -6.89 0.58
C PRO A 304 -5.20 -6.31 -0.65
N GLU A 305 -6.51 -6.11 -0.57
CA GLU A 305 -7.33 -5.54 -1.65
C GLU A 305 -7.37 -4.01 -1.50
N HIS A 306 -6.19 -3.41 -1.44
CA HIS A 306 -6.07 -1.96 -1.39
C HIS A 306 -6.54 -1.37 -2.71
N ARG A 307 -7.42 -0.37 -2.64
CA ARG A 307 -7.84 0.36 -3.85
C ARG A 307 -6.60 0.95 -4.53
N SER A 308 -6.44 0.64 -5.81
CA SER A 308 -5.30 1.04 -6.65
C SER A 308 -5.27 2.55 -6.96
N ASP A 309 -6.26 3.31 -6.49
CA ASP A 309 -6.31 4.75 -6.66
C ASP A 309 -5.28 5.42 -5.75
N SER A 310 -4.83 6.62 -6.15
CA SER A 310 -3.91 7.49 -5.40
C SER A 310 -4.38 7.92 -3.99
N TRP A 311 -5.50 7.35 -3.52
CA TRP A 311 -6.15 7.59 -2.24
C TRP A 311 -6.25 6.30 -1.43
N ASN A 312 -5.21 6.05 -0.64
CA ASN A 312 -5.24 5.09 0.45
C ASN A 312 -4.41 5.65 1.60
N ILE A 313 -5.03 5.77 2.78
CA ILE A 313 -4.43 6.51 3.88
C ILE A 313 -3.16 5.86 4.42
N ILE A 314 -3.05 4.52 4.41
CA ILE A 314 -1.84 3.85 4.90
C ILE A 314 -0.64 4.10 3.99
N TYR A 315 -0.85 4.29 2.68
CA TYR A 315 0.22 4.65 1.74
C TYR A 315 0.62 6.11 1.89
N ILE A 316 -0.35 7.01 2.09
CA ILE A 316 -0.07 8.44 2.36
C ILE A 316 0.71 8.59 3.67
N ALA A 317 0.30 7.87 4.72
CA ALA A 317 0.97 7.86 6.02
C ALA A 317 2.41 7.33 5.93
N ALA A 318 2.64 6.29 5.11
CA ALA A 318 3.95 5.67 4.95
C ALA A 318 5.00 6.60 4.32
N GLU A 319 4.60 7.53 3.44
CA GLU A 319 5.51 8.54 2.88
C GLU A 319 6.06 9.49 3.96
N GLU A 320 5.34 9.63 5.08
CA GLU A 320 5.72 10.48 6.22
C GLU A 320 6.12 9.64 7.45
N TYR A 321 6.53 8.38 7.24
CA TYR A 321 7.03 7.46 8.28
C TYR A 321 6.02 7.16 9.40
N PHE A 322 4.74 7.06 9.04
CA PHE A 322 3.68 6.61 9.92
C PHE A 322 3.20 5.21 9.57
N ILE A 323 2.96 4.41 10.61
CA ILE A 323 2.41 3.06 10.49
C ILE A 323 1.09 2.94 11.23
N LEU A 324 0.13 2.21 10.66
CA LEU A 324 -1.17 1.99 11.26
C LEU A 324 -1.07 0.94 12.38
N GLN A 325 -1.18 1.38 13.63
CA GLN A 325 -1.11 0.50 14.80
C GLN A 325 -2.45 -0.15 15.11
N GLU A 326 -3.53 0.62 15.09
CA GLU A 326 -4.88 0.13 15.38
C GLU A 326 -5.93 0.76 14.47
N ALA A 327 -6.88 -0.04 14.01
CA ALA A 327 -8.10 0.42 13.37
C ALA A 327 -9.32 -0.08 14.16
N SER A 328 -10.31 0.79 14.35
CA SER A 328 -11.56 0.45 15.05
C SER A 328 -12.74 1.22 14.46
N VAL A 329 -13.95 0.72 14.68
CA VAL A 329 -15.17 1.44 14.29
C VAL A 329 -15.39 2.61 15.25
N PHE A 330 -15.58 3.80 14.70
CA PHE A 330 -15.94 4.99 15.47
C PHE A 330 -17.34 4.81 16.05
N ARG A 331 -17.48 5.05 17.36
CA ARG A 331 -18.75 4.94 18.08
C ARG A 331 -19.27 6.31 18.51
N PRO A 332 -20.14 6.95 17.71
CA PRO A 332 -20.81 8.19 18.08
C PRO A 332 -21.54 8.12 19.42
N GLU A 333 -21.99 6.93 19.82
CA GLU A 333 -22.80 6.69 21.02
C GLU A 333 -22.03 7.01 22.30
N LEU A 334 -20.70 6.92 22.27
CA LEU A 334 -19.83 7.31 23.38
C LEU A 334 -19.83 8.84 23.58
N PHE A 335 -20.12 9.59 22.51
CA PHE A 335 -20.06 11.05 22.48
C PHE A 335 -21.47 11.64 22.34
N SER A 336 -22.28 11.51 23.40
CA SER A 336 -23.72 11.83 23.37
C SER A 336 -24.08 13.26 22.95
N SER A 337 -23.17 14.23 23.12
CA SER A 337 -23.34 15.63 22.70
C SER A 337 -22.62 15.99 21.41
N TYR A 338 -21.90 15.06 20.78
CA TYR A 338 -21.16 15.33 19.55
C TYR A 338 -22.10 15.44 18.35
N ILE A 339 -21.96 16.56 17.63
CA ILE A 339 -22.66 16.83 16.38
C ILE A 339 -21.60 17.10 15.32
N SER A 340 -21.55 16.25 14.28
CA SER A 340 -20.68 16.53 13.14
C SER A 340 -21.06 17.87 12.53
N SER A 341 -20.07 18.68 12.17
CA SER A 341 -20.27 19.99 11.54
C SER A 341 -19.17 20.23 10.51
N GLY A 342 -19.39 21.14 9.56
CA GLY A 342 -18.46 21.44 8.47
C GLY A 342 -18.93 20.99 7.09
N TYR A 343 -20.14 20.43 6.94
CA TYR A 343 -20.64 20.07 5.61
C TYR A 343 -20.72 21.31 4.72
N HIS A 344 -20.00 21.30 3.60
CA HIS A 344 -19.81 22.46 2.71
C HIS A 344 -19.41 23.76 3.43
N ASN A 345 -18.53 23.68 4.43
CA ASN A 345 -18.10 24.81 5.26
C ASN A 345 -19.25 25.50 6.03
N THR A 346 -20.28 24.74 6.39
CA THR A 346 -21.41 25.22 7.21
C THR A 346 -21.54 24.40 8.49
N GLU A 347 -22.33 24.90 9.45
CA GLU A 347 -22.68 24.17 10.68
C GLU A 347 -23.53 22.91 10.43
N ARG A 348 -23.94 22.64 9.19
CA ARG A 348 -24.71 21.45 8.85
C ARG A 348 -23.93 20.17 9.16
N SER A 349 -24.63 19.21 9.74
CA SER A 349 -24.12 17.86 9.96
C SER A 349 -24.12 17.02 8.69
N PHE A 350 -23.17 16.10 8.60
CA PHE A 350 -23.12 15.06 7.56
C PHE A 350 -23.32 13.67 8.20
N HIS A 351 -23.61 12.65 7.39
CA HIS A 351 -23.79 11.28 7.89
C HIS A 351 -22.45 10.68 8.35
N TYR A 352 -22.32 10.47 9.66
CA TYR A 352 -21.12 9.89 10.30
C TYR A 352 -21.42 8.67 11.18
N ARG A 353 -22.71 8.36 11.39
CA ARG A 353 -23.14 7.39 12.41
C ARG A 353 -23.05 5.93 12.00
N ILE A 354 -22.82 5.64 10.72
CA ILE A 354 -22.84 4.28 10.20
C ILE A 354 -21.49 3.96 9.58
N GLY A 355 -20.73 3.08 10.23
CA GLY A 355 -19.52 2.47 9.68
C GLY A 355 -18.31 3.39 9.54
N SER A 356 -18.28 4.54 10.23
CA SER A 356 -17.08 5.37 10.31
C SER A 356 -15.96 4.62 11.04
N GLU A 357 -14.72 4.91 10.67
CA GLU A 357 -13.53 4.18 11.10
C GLU A 357 -12.54 5.15 11.73
N THR A 358 -12.02 4.82 12.92
CA THR A 358 -10.92 5.52 13.57
C THR A 358 -9.64 4.71 13.42
N LEU A 359 -8.64 5.33 12.81
CA LEU A 359 -7.32 4.77 12.54
C LEU A 359 -6.29 5.46 13.43
N THR A 360 -5.42 4.69 14.07
CA THR A 360 -4.39 5.17 14.97
C THR A 360 -3.01 4.91 14.37
N PHE A 361 -2.34 5.99 14.00
CA PHE A 361 -1.01 5.96 13.42
C PHE A 361 0.05 6.29 14.47
N VAL A 362 1.20 5.62 14.37
CA VAL A 362 2.39 5.92 15.16
C VAL A 362 3.56 6.19 14.23
N ARG A 363 4.45 7.07 14.68
CA ARG A 363 5.67 7.37 13.95
C ARG A 363 6.68 6.24 14.12
N THR A 364 7.38 5.91 13.05
CA THR A 364 8.44 4.92 13.06
C THR A 364 9.80 5.56 12.79
N PRO A 365 10.91 4.88 13.15
CA PRO A 365 12.23 5.28 12.72
C PRO A 365 12.33 5.38 11.19
N ILE A 366 13.18 6.30 10.72
CA ILE A 366 13.48 6.46 9.30
C ILE A 366 14.53 5.42 8.93
N VAL A 367 14.25 4.64 7.89
CA VAL A 367 15.14 3.61 7.37
C VAL A 367 15.47 3.94 5.91
N ALA A 368 16.73 3.82 5.54
CA ALA A 368 17.18 4.08 4.17
C ALA A 368 17.83 2.87 3.49
N LYS A 369 18.43 1.95 4.27
CA LYS A 369 19.18 0.80 3.75
C LYS A 369 18.47 -0.51 4.01
N ILE A 370 18.73 -1.51 3.16
CA ILE A 370 18.12 -2.82 3.31
C ILE A 370 18.51 -3.54 4.60
N LYS A 371 19.77 -3.42 5.03
CA LYS A 371 20.24 -4.07 6.26
C LYS A 371 19.45 -3.60 7.49
N GLU A 372 19.29 -2.29 7.63
CA GLU A 372 18.50 -1.68 8.69
C GLU A 372 17.03 -2.12 8.61
N PHE A 373 16.44 -2.12 7.40
CA PHE A 373 15.06 -2.55 7.19
C PHE A 373 14.84 -4.01 7.62
N VAL A 374 15.74 -4.91 7.21
CA VAL A 374 15.74 -6.33 7.58
C VAL A 374 15.93 -6.52 9.08
N GLU A 375 16.81 -5.74 9.72
CA GLU A 375 17.03 -5.78 11.17
C GLU A 375 15.77 -5.41 11.98
N TYR A 376 15.00 -4.41 11.54
CA TYR A 376 13.73 -4.08 12.16
C TYR A 376 12.69 -5.19 11.95
N GLU A 377 12.58 -5.71 10.73
CA GLU A 377 11.56 -6.71 10.39
C GLU A 377 11.86 -8.10 10.99
N ASN A 378 13.12 -8.45 11.19
CA ASN A 378 13.53 -9.72 11.82
C ASN A 378 13.18 -9.79 13.31
N LYS A 379 12.81 -8.68 13.95
CA LYS A 379 12.30 -8.68 15.33
C LYS A 379 10.92 -9.33 15.45
N ILE A 380 10.17 -9.41 14.35
CA ILE A 380 8.86 -10.06 14.32
C ILE A 380 8.95 -11.45 13.70
N PHE A 381 8.25 -12.41 14.29
CA PHE A 381 8.01 -13.69 13.65
C PHE A 381 7.05 -13.53 12.46
N ARG A 382 7.55 -13.79 11.24
CA ARG A 382 6.77 -13.74 10.01
C ARG A 382 6.58 -15.14 9.44
N ILE A 383 5.40 -15.36 8.85
CA ILE A 383 5.09 -16.57 8.09
C ILE A 383 5.10 -16.20 6.61
N ARG A 384 5.93 -16.89 5.83
CA ARG A 384 6.03 -16.67 4.38
C ARG A 384 4.66 -16.82 3.71
N GLY A 385 4.34 -15.89 2.81
CA GLY A 385 3.04 -15.84 2.14
C GLY A 385 1.90 -15.27 2.98
N VAL A 386 2.15 -14.76 4.19
CA VAL A 386 1.16 -13.97 4.95
C VAL A 386 1.42 -12.49 4.71
N ALA A 387 0.42 -11.79 4.18
CA ALA A 387 0.42 -10.35 4.10
C ALA A 387 -0.37 -9.74 5.26
N HIS A 388 0.04 -8.56 5.72
CA HIS A 388 -0.70 -7.78 6.69
C HIS A 388 -1.65 -6.81 5.95
N GLU A 389 -2.94 -6.82 6.28
CA GLU A 389 -3.97 -5.98 5.64
C GLU A 389 -3.69 -4.50 5.85
N TRP A 390 -3.33 -4.07 7.06
CA TRP A 390 -3.04 -2.67 7.36
C TRP A 390 -1.60 -2.22 7.05
N ARG A 391 -0.93 -2.84 6.06
CA ARG A 391 0.44 -2.48 5.67
C ARG A 391 0.55 -2.25 4.17
N PRO A 392 1.17 -1.14 3.73
CA PRO A 392 1.47 -0.92 2.32
C PRO A 392 2.30 -2.07 1.76
N PHE A 393 2.00 -2.49 0.54
CA PHE A 393 2.80 -3.44 -0.19
C PHE A 393 3.09 -2.93 -1.60
N PHE A 394 4.22 -3.36 -2.17
CA PHE A 394 4.62 -3.05 -3.53
C PHE A 394 5.14 -4.28 -4.24
N GLN A 395 4.87 -4.36 -5.54
CA GLN A 395 5.41 -5.40 -6.41
C GLN A 395 6.51 -4.79 -7.26
N ARG A 396 7.67 -5.44 -7.28
CA ARG A 396 8.82 -5.03 -8.10
C ARG A 396 9.38 -6.21 -8.84
N ASP A 397 9.63 -6.01 -10.12
CA ASP A 397 10.12 -7.06 -11.00
C ASP A 397 11.65 -6.94 -11.15
N LEU A 398 12.32 -8.08 -11.14
CA LEU A 398 13.74 -8.26 -11.38
C LEU A 398 13.90 -9.07 -12.67
N SER A 399 14.49 -8.45 -13.69
CA SER A 399 14.81 -9.13 -14.95
C SER A 399 16.24 -9.67 -14.89
N VAL A 400 16.39 -10.95 -15.17
CA VAL A 400 17.64 -11.69 -15.10
C VAL A 400 17.87 -12.39 -16.44
N VAL A 401 19.05 -12.23 -17.03
CA VAL A 401 19.47 -12.96 -18.22
C VAL A 401 20.56 -13.94 -17.79
N TYR A 402 20.38 -15.21 -18.11
CA TYR A 402 21.35 -16.27 -17.84
C TYR A 402 22.05 -16.65 -19.14
N LEU A 403 23.28 -16.18 -19.34
CA LEU A 403 24.04 -16.42 -20.57
C LEU A 403 24.29 -17.91 -20.84
N ASN A 404 24.52 -18.68 -19.78
CA ASN A 404 24.71 -20.12 -19.84
C ASN A 404 23.43 -20.86 -19.43
N LEU A 405 22.64 -21.28 -20.42
CA LEU A 405 21.38 -22.00 -20.22
C LEU A 405 21.56 -23.35 -19.51
N GLU A 406 22.71 -24.00 -19.65
CA GLU A 406 23.00 -25.27 -18.98
C GLU A 406 23.20 -25.09 -17.47
N LYS A 407 23.77 -23.94 -17.07
CA LYS A 407 23.97 -23.56 -15.66
C LYS A 407 22.85 -22.72 -15.07
N ALA A 408 21.85 -22.33 -15.86
CA ALA A 408 20.78 -21.44 -15.42
C ALA A 408 20.07 -21.94 -14.16
N ALA A 409 19.84 -23.25 -14.03
CA ALA A 409 19.19 -23.82 -12.84
C ALA A 409 20.08 -23.78 -11.57
N GLU A 410 21.40 -23.78 -11.72
CA GLU A 410 22.33 -23.63 -10.60
C GLU A 410 22.46 -22.16 -10.19
N LEU A 411 22.60 -21.27 -11.18
CA LEU A 411 22.64 -19.82 -10.97
C LEU A 411 21.33 -19.31 -10.35
N GLU A 412 20.19 -19.86 -10.74
CA GLU A 412 18.89 -19.53 -10.15
C GLU A 412 18.81 -19.93 -8.67
N LYS A 413 19.37 -21.09 -8.29
CA LYS A 413 19.45 -21.49 -6.86
C LYS A 413 20.32 -20.53 -6.06
N ILE A 414 21.45 -20.10 -6.62
CA ILE A 414 22.35 -19.13 -5.99
C ILE A 414 21.63 -17.78 -5.84
N LEU A 415 20.98 -17.30 -6.91
CA LEU A 415 20.18 -16.08 -6.87
C LEU A 415 19.12 -16.13 -5.77
N PHE A 416 18.38 -17.24 -5.66
CA PHE A 416 17.32 -17.38 -4.66
C PHE A 416 17.89 -17.41 -3.25
N SER A 417 19.03 -18.08 -3.04
CA SER A 417 19.74 -18.08 -1.76
C SER A 417 20.21 -16.67 -1.37
N LEU A 418 20.75 -15.91 -2.32
CA LEU A 418 21.19 -14.53 -2.09
C LEU A 418 20.01 -13.60 -1.79
N ILE A 419 18.88 -13.75 -2.50
CA ILE A 419 17.67 -12.97 -2.22
C ILE A 419 17.14 -13.29 -0.81
N GLU A 420 17.13 -14.56 -0.43
CA GLU A 420 16.72 -14.98 0.92
C GLU A 420 17.67 -14.45 2.00
N GLU A 421 18.98 -14.40 1.74
CA GLU A 421 19.96 -13.82 2.65
C GLU A 421 19.83 -12.29 2.78
N LEU A 422 19.67 -11.59 1.65
CA LEU A 422 19.64 -10.13 1.61
C LEU A 422 18.32 -9.54 2.05
N CYS A 423 17.20 -10.19 1.73
CA CYS A 423 15.85 -9.68 2.00
C CYS A 423 15.21 -10.38 3.20
N GLY A 424 15.60 -11.63 3.49
CA GLY A 424 15.02 -12.41 4.58
C GLY A 424 13.49 -12.39 4.56
N ASN A 425 12.92 -12.07 5.72
CA ASN A 425 11.47 -12.06 5.93
C ASN A 425 10.75 -10.80 5.39
N THR A 426 11.45 -9.85 4.77
CA THR A 426 10.82 -8.60 4.28
C THR A 426 9.94 -8.81 3.05
N LEU A 427 10.16 -9.91 2.34
CA LEU A 427 9.36 -10.32 1.20
C LEU A 427 8.16 -11.15 1.67
N VAL A 428 6.97 -10.75 1.24
CA VAL A 428 5.74 -11.55 1.43
C VAL A 428 5.78 -12.77 0.53
N ASP A 429 6.15 -12.54 -0.73
CA ASP A 429 6.22 -13.57 -1.77
C ASP A 429 7.28 -13.23 -2.81
N PHE A 430 7.75 -14.27 -3.49
CA PHE A 430 8.78 -14.20 -4.52
C PHE A 430 8.59 -15.35 -5.51
N PHE A 431 8.26 -15.01 -6.76
CA PHE A 431 7.94 -15.99 -7.80
C PHE A 431 8.25 -15.49 -9.21
N GLU A 432 8.38 -16.41 -10.16
CA GLU A 432 8.61 -16.09 -11.56
C GLU A 432 7.31 -15.67 -12.28
N VAL A 433 7.40 -14.62 -13.10
CA VAL A 433 6.31 -14.07 -13.93
C VAL A 433 6.58 -14.40 -15.41
N MET A 434 6.17 -15.61 -15.80
CA MET A 434 6.42 -16.18 -17.13
C MET A 434 5.90 -15.34 -18.29
N ASN A 435 4.76 -14.66 -18.10
CA ASN A 435 4.05 -13.92 -19.13
C ASN A 435 4.69 -12.56 -19.46
N LEU A 436 5.60 -12.06 -18.63
CA LEU A 436 6.32 -10.81 -18.88
C LEU A 436 7.68 -11.05 -19.55
N ARG A 437 8.08 -12.31 -19.77
CA ARG A 437 9.37 -12.61 -20.38
C ARG A 437 9.50 -11.95 -21.74
N THR A 438 10.67 -11.38 -21.98
CA THR A 438 11.08 -10.75 -23.22
C THR A 438 12.37 -11.40 -23.71
N GLU A 439 12.58 -11.39 -25.01
CA GLU A 439 13.87 -11.79 -25.59
C GLU A 439 14.84 -10.62 -25.49
N TYR A 440 16.01 -10.87 -24.91
CA TYR A 440 17.12 -9.94 -24.83
C TYR A 440 18.38 -10.66 -25.31
N LEU A 441 19.06 -10.11 -26.33
CA LEU A 441 20.20 -10.74 -27.00
C LEU A 441 19.90 -12.19 -27.47
N GLU A 442 18.73 -12.39 -28.08
CA GLU A 442 18.26 -13.71 -28.57
C GLU A 442 18.11 -14.79 -27.47
N GLN A 443 18.16 -14.39 -26.19
CA GLN A 443 17.92 -15.27 -25.05
C GLN A 443 16.68 -14.81 -24.27
N PRO A 444 15.84 -15.75 -23.77
CA PRO A 444 14.69 -15.38 -22.95
C PRO A 444 15.17 -14.93 -21.56
N ASN A 445 14.81 -13.70 -21.17
CA ASN A 445 15.03 -13.29 -19.80
C ASN A 445 14.08 -14.05 -18.84
N ARG A 446 14.48 -14.10 -17.57
CA ARG A 446 13.67 -14.58 -16.45
C ARG A 446 13.25 -13.36 -15.63
N ILE A 447 11.95 -13.24 -15.39
CA ILE A 447 11.40 -12.10 -14.64
C ILE A 447 10.86 -12.61 -13.32
N TYR A 448 11.47 -12.19 -12.23
CA TYR A 448 11.06 -12.55 -10.88
C TYR A 448 10.35 -11.37 -10.23
N ARG A 449 9.16 -11.60 -9.70
CA ARG A 449 8.40 -10.61 -8.95
C ARG A 449 8.67 -10.75 -7.47
N LEU A 450 9.17 -9.67 -6.88
CA LEU A 450 9.35 -9.50 -5.45
C LEU A 450 8.16 -8.73 -4.90
N VAL A 451 7.47 -9.32 -3.93
CA VAL A 451 6.36 -8.66 -3.22
C VAL A 451 6.85 -8.16 -1.87
N TRP A 452 7.03 -6.85 -1.77
CA TRP A 452 7.58 -6.16 -0.62
C TRP A 452 6.49 -5.73 0.36
N GLN A 453 6.70 -5.97 1.66
CA GLN A 453 5.86 -5.42 2.73
C GLN A 453 6.64 -5.30 4.04
N GLY A 454 6.61 -4.12 4.68
CA GLY A 454 7.10 -3.91 6.05
C GLY A 454 5.97 -4.02 7.08
N TRP A 455 6.25 -4.56 8.26
CA TRP A 455 5.28 -4.78 9.36
C TRP A 455 5.60 -3.86 10.55
N GLU A 456 6.87 -3.64 10.87
CA GLU A 456 7.33 -2.61 11.82
C GLU A 456 7.60 -1.28 11.12
N ILE A 457 8.20 -1.32 9.92
CA ILE A 457 8.54 -0.12 9.16
C ILE A 457 7.53 0.05 8.03
N PRO A 458 6.88 1.22 7.90
CA PRO A 458 5.94 1.46 6.82
C PRO A 458 6.72 1.58 5.52
N LEU A 459 6.42 0.70 4.58
CA LEU A 459 7.08 0.73 3.27
C LEU A 459 6.46 1.85 2.43
N SER A 460 7.25 2.87 2.10
CA SER A 460 6.87 3.92 1.14
C SER A 460 7.26 3.53 -0.28
N LYS A 461 6.72 4.22 -1.29
CA LYS A 461 7.07 3.94 -2.69
C LYS A 461 8.55 4.22 -2.95
N ASN A 462 9.04 5.33 -2.40
CA ASN A 462 10.43 5.77 -2.54
C ASN A 462 11.39 4.82 -1.83
N LEU A 463 11.06 4.39 -0.60
CA LEU A 463 11.85 3.41 0.14
C LEU A 463 11.91 2.08 -0.62
N CYS A 464 10.76 1.55 -1.08
CA CYS A 464 10.72 0.31 -1.85
C CYS A 464 11.60 0.38 -3.12
N ASN A 465 11.58 1.50 -3.83
CA ASN A 465 12.44 1.70 -5.00
C ASN A 465 13.93 1.68 -4.62
N SER A 466 14.30 2.43 -3.57
CA SER A 466 15.67 2.49 -3.09
C SER A 466 16.19 1.12 -2.68
N LEU A 467 15.41 0.36 -1.90
CA LEU A 467 15.74 -0.99 -1.47
C LEU A 467 15.88 -1.95 -2.67
N HIS A 468 14.97 -1.85 -3.64
CA HIS A 468 15.00 -2.71 -4.83
C HIS A 468 16.25 -2.46 -5.70
N GLU A 469 16.64 -1.19 -5.86
CA GLU A 469 17.88 -0.85 -6.58
C GLU A 469 19.14 -1.26 -5.81
N GLU A 470 19.16 -1.11 -4.48
CA GLU A 470 20.26 -1.60 -3.64
C GLU A 470 20.49 -3.11 -3.80
N ILE A 471 19.41 -3.89 -3.87
CA ILE A 471 19.48 -5.35 -4.08
C ILE A 471 20.01 -5.66 -5.47
N LYS A 472 19.52 -4.98 -6.51
CA LYS A 472 20.03 -5.18 -7.88
C LYS A 472 21.53 -4.99 -7.96
N LEU A 473 22.03 -3.91 -7.36
CA LEU A 473 23.47 -3.62 -7.31
C LEU A 473 24.24 -4.67 -6.51
N THR A 474 23.72 -5.06 -5.34
CA THR A 474 24.36 -6.05 -4.47
C THR A 474 24.43 -7.42 -5.13
N LEU A 475 23.33 -7.86 -5.76
CA LEU A 475 23.28 -9.10 -6.52
C LEU A 475 24.31 -9.06 -7.66
N ASN A 476 24.33 -7.98 -8.46
CA ASN A 476 25.27 -7.86 -9.57
C ASN A 476 26.74 -7.97 -9.08
N ASN A 477 27.08 -7.31 -7.98
CA ASN A 477 28.41 -7.38 -7.39
C ASN A 477 28.76 -8.81 -6.92
N CYS A 478 27.85 -9.50 -6.22
CA CYS A 478 28.07 -10.88 -5.76
C CYS A 478 28.32 -11.84 -6.92
N PHE A 479 27.57 -11.71 -8.02
CA PHE A 479 27.75 -12.57 -9.19
C PHE A 479 29.09 -12.31 -9.89
N VAL A 480 29.52 -11.05 -9.99
CA VAL A 480 30.85 -10.68 -10.53
C VAL A 480 31.98 -11.21 -9.64
N GLU A 481 31.89 -11.03 -8.32
CA GLU A 481 32.92 -11.47 -7.37
C GLU A 481 33.08 -13.00 -7.32
N GLN A 482 31.99 -13.73 -7.49
CA GLN A 482 32.01 -15.20 -7.50
C GLN A 482 32.38 -15.79 -8.87
N HIS A 483 32.73 -14.95 -9.86
CA HIS A 483 32.96 -15.34 -11.26
C HIS A 483 31.77 -16.15 -11.84
N LEU A 484 30.57 -15.88 -11.37
CA LEU A 484 29.34 -16.50 -11.84
C LEU A 484 28.79 -15.63 -12.95
N GLU A 485 28.98 -16.05 -14.20
CA GLU A 485 28.58 -15.30 -15.39
C GLU A 485 27.05 -15.12 -15.46
N MET A 486 26.57 -14.00 -14.93
CA MET A 486 25.30 -13.42 -15.35
C MET A 486 25.48 -12.50 -16.55
N ILE A 487 26.63 -11.82 -16.66
CA ILE A 487 27.09 -11.09 -17.84
C ILE A 487 28.63 -11.11 -17.84
N ASP A 488 29.26 -11.86 -18.75
CA ASP A 488 30.55 -11.42 -19.33
C ASP A 488 30.68 -11.96 -20.76
N GLY A 489 31.15 -11.08 -21.62
CA GLY A 489 31.44 -11.33 -23.02
C GLY A 489 32.29 -10.20 -23.55
N GLY A 490 33.34 -9.79 -22.83
CA GLY A 490 34.43 -8.97 -23.40
C GLY A 490 34.00 -7.62 -23.99
N ILE A 491 32.91 -7.04 -23.48
CA ILE A 491 32.52 -5.67 -23.80
C ILE A 491 33.04 -4.79 -22.66
N PRO A 492 34.01 -3.89 -22.90
CA PRO A 492 34.57 -3.06 -21.84
C PRO A 492 33.46 -2.28 -21.13
N LEU A 493 33.61 -1.96 -19.84
CA LEU A 493 32.66 -1.12 -19.06
C LEU A 493 32.27 0.20 -19.78
N SER A 494 33.10 0.68 -20.72
CA SER A 494 32.80 1.83 -21.58
C SER A 494 31.69 1.59 -22.62
N ALA A 495 31.42 0.34 -22.99
CA ALA A 495 30.38 -0.07 -23.93
C ALA A 495 29.10 -0.55 -23.24
N LEU A 496 29.17 -1.05 -21.99
CA LEU A 496 27.99 -1.12 -21.11
C LEU A 496 27.51 0.27 -20.68
N LYS A 497 28.42 1.24 -20.48
CA LYS A 497 28.01 2.65 -20.45
C LYS A 497 27.31 3.00 -21.77
N LYS A 498 27.88 2.78 -22.94
CA LYS A 498 27.21 3.17 -24.21
C LYS A 498 25.85 2.52 -24.53
N GLN A 499 25.42 1.47 -23.82
CA GLN A 499 24.06 0.89 -23.93
C GLN A 499 23.22 1.01 -22.64
N SER A 500 23.81 1.37 -21.49
CA SER A 500 23.12 1.73 -20.24
C SER A 500 23.24 3.23 -19.89
N SER A 501 23.78 4.04 -20.81
CA SER A 501 24.08 5.47 -20.65
C SER A 501 23.63 6.21 -21.92
N LEU A 502 22.31 6.41 -22.01
CA LEU A 502 21.82 7.77 -22.22
C LEU A 502 21.64 8.32 -20.79
N GLU A 503 22.64 9.08 -20.35
CA GLU A 503 22.88 9.49 -18.96
C GLU A 503 21.87 10.53 -18.46
N ILE A 504 21.35 10.32 -17.26
CA ILE A 504 21.14 11.38 -16.27
C ILE A 504 22.43 11.42 -15.44
N PRO A 505 23.17 12.55 -15.37
CA PRO A 505 24.26 12.68 -14.43
C PRO A 505 23.74 13.18 -13.07
N THR A 506 24.04 12.42 -12.02
CA THR A 506 24.07 12.92 -10.64
C THR A 506 25.50 13.35 -10.28
N SER A 507 25.57 14.44 -9.52
CA SER A 507 26.75 15.06 -8.92
C SER A 507 27.45 14.15 -7.89
N PRO A 508 28.75 14.34 -7.66
CA PRO A 508 29.37 14.20 -6.36
C PRO A 508 29.68 15.57 -5.74
N GLU A 509 29.39 15.72 -4.46
CA GLU A 509 30.06 16.70 -3.59
C GLU A 509 31.52 16.28 -3.36
N ALA A 510 32.46 17.23 -3.41
CA ALA A 510 33.47 17.47 -2.37
C ALA A 510 34.46 18.59 -2.76
N SER A 511 34.92 19.27 -1.71
CA SER A 511 36.16 20.07 -1.60
C SER A 511 36.33 21.31 -2.48
N LYS A 512 36.08 22.47 -1.87
CA LYS A 512 36.80 23.71 -2.19
C LYS A 512 38.15 23.69 -1.46
N GLU A 513 39.25 23.37 -2.14
CA GLU A 513 40.60 23.80 -1.74
C GLU A 513 41.46 24.05 -3.00
N ASP A 514 42.05 25.25 -3.02
CA ASP A 514 43.26 25.71 -3.71
C ASP A 514 43.47 25.46 -5.21
N ASP A 515 43.11 26.47 -6.02
CA ASP A 515 43.81 26.75 -7.28
C ASP A 515 44.65 28.04 -7.11
N PHE A 516 45.94 27.81 -6.90
CA PHE A 516 47.00 28.76 -6.64
C PHE A 516 47.58 29.20 -8.00
N ASP A 517 47.23 30.40 -8.45
CA ASP A 517 47.67 30.94 -9.75
C ASP A 517 49.18 31.27 -9.73
N LEU A 518 49.95 30.48 -10.48
CA LEU A 518 51.42 30.47 -10.50
C LEU A 518 52.02 31.15 -11.74
N PHE A 519 51.30 32.05 -12.41
CA PHE A 519 51.85 32.90 -13.47
C PHE A 519 51.41 34.36 -13.32
N GLY A 520 52.01 35.05 -12.35
CA GLY A 520 52.02 36.50 -12.29
C GLY A 520 52.95 37.13 -13.33
N SER A 521 52.43 38.11 -14.07
CA SER A 521 53.08 39.32 -14.64
C SER A 521 52.21 39.80 -15.81
N SER A 522 51.97 41.06 -16.13
CA SER A 522 52.34 42.39 -15.63
C SER A 522 51.50 43.37 -16.45
N ASP A 523 51.24 44.55 -15.90
CA ASP A 523 51.02 45.82 -16.60
C ASP A 523 49.64 46.25 -17.14
N GLU A 524 49.52 47.57 -17.08
CA GLU A 524 48.38 48.45 -17.00
C GLU A 524 47.63 48.69 -18.32
N GLU A 525 46.41 49.22 -18.19
CA GLU A 525 45.56 49.88 -19.19
C GLU A 525 44.99 49.05 -20.37
N ASP A 526 43.65 48.92 -20.42
CA ASP A 526 42.85 49.11 -21.66
C ASP A 526 41.34 48.81 -21.42
N VAL A 527 40.56 49.84 -21.08
CA VAL A 527 39.08 49.79 -21.00
C VAL A 527 38.45 49.38 -22.34
N GLU A 528 39.18 49.58 -23.45
CA GLU A 528 38.74 49.22 -24.80
C GLU A 528 38.82 47.70 -25.07
N LYS A 529 39.77 46.99 -24.44
CA LYS A 529 39.83 45.52 -24.53
C LYS A 529 38.66 44.86 -23.80
N GLU A 530 38.19 45.44 -22.70
CA GLU A 530 37.00 44.97 -21.99
C GLU A 530 35.75 45.10 -22.88
N ARG A 531 35.63 46.23 -23.62
CA ARG A 531 34.54 46.43 -24.58
C ARG A 531 34.60 45.45 -25.74
N ILE A 532 35.77 45.26 -26.35
CA ILE A 532 35.94 44.30 -27.46
C ILE A 532 35.72 42.85 -26.97
N LYS A 533 36.09 42.53 -25.72
CA LYS A 533 35.82 41.23 -25.09
C LYS A 533 34.32 41.05 -24.83
N GLN A 534 33.62 42.08 -24.34
CA GLN A 534 32.17 42.05 -24.17
C GLN A 534 31.43 41.97 -25.50
N GLU A 535 31.91 42.66 -26.54
CA GLU A 535 31.31 42.62 -27.87
C GLU A 535 31.58 41.27 -28.55
N ARG A 536 32.77 40.69 -28.36
CA ARG A 536 33.07 39.31 -28.79
C ARG A 536 32.30 38.27 -27.99
N LEU A 537 32.06 38.47 -26.70
CA LEU A 537 31.24 37.59 -25.85
C LEU A 537 29.76 37.67 -26.25
N LYS A 538 29.25 38.86 -26.58
CA LYS A 538 27.88 39.05 -27.11
C LYS A 538 27.75 38.45 -28.51
N ALA A 539 28.72 38.65 -29.39
CA ALA A 539 28.76 38.02 -30.70
C ALA A 539 28.92 36.49 -30.61
N TYR A 540 29.62 35.97 -29.59
CA TYR A 540 29.66 34.54 -29.29
C TYR A 540 28.34 34.03 -28.69
N ALA A 541 27.66 34.81 -27.85
CA ALA A 541 26.36 34.46 -27.29
C ALA A 541 25.27 34.43 -28.37
N GLU A 542 25.26 35.40 -29.29
CA GLU A 542 24.35 35.42 -30.44
C GLU A 542 24.68 34.32 -31.47
N LYS A 543 25.95 33.99 -31.65
CA LYS A 543 26.35 32.83 -32.48
C LYS A 543 26.11 31.49 -31.79
N LYS A 544 26.11 31.43 -30.46
CA LYS A 544 25.70 30.25 -29.68
C LYS A 544 24.18 30.08 -29.71
N ALA A 545 23.42 31.18 -29.65
CA ALA A 545 21.97 31.20 -29.83
C ALA A 545 21.51 30.85 -31.26
N LYS A 546 22.39 30.99 -32.26
CA LYS A 546 22.14 30.58 -33.66
C LYS A 546 22.62 29.17 -34.00
N ARG A 547 23.21 28.42 -33.05
CA ARG A 547 23.38 26.98 -33.22
C ARG A 547 22.05 26.32 -32.86
N PRO A 548 21.43 25.52 -33.73
CA PRO A 548 20.25 24.76 -33.33
C PRO A 548 20.72 23.75 -32.29
N GLU A 549 20.47 24.05 -31.01
CA GLU A 549 20.40 23.00 -30.00
C GLU A 549 19.33 22.02 -30.46
N THR A 550 19.62 20.73 -30.34
CA THR A 550 18.68 19.67 -30.67
C THR A 550 17.52 19.74 -29.68
N ILE A 551 16.49 20.52 -30.03
CA ILE A 551 15.26 20.65 -29.25
C ILE A 551 14.54 19.30 -29.35
N ALA A 552 14.53 18.56 -28.25
CA ALA A 552 13.74 17.34 -28.14
C ALA A 552 12.25 17.70 -28.20
N LYS A 553 11.52 17.11 -29.15
CA LYS A 553 10.08 17.33 -29.30
C LYS A 553 9.35 16.04 -28.97
N SER A 554 8.15 16.14 -28.42
CA SER A 554 7.29 14.99 -28.19
C SER A 554 5.96 15.19 -28.92
N SER A 555 5.54 14.20 -29.69
CA SER A 555 4.20 14.09 -30.25
C SER A 555 3.31 13.34 -29.26
N ILE A 556 2.25 13.99 -28.80
CA ILE A 556 1.33 13.47 -27.79
C ILE A 556 -0.09 13.44 -28.38
N ILE A 557 -0.78 12.32 -28.17
CA ILE A 557 -2.18 12.15 -28.58
C ILE A 557 -3.05 12.17 -27.32
N PHE A 558 -3.94 13.14 -27.23
CA PHE A 558 -4.88 13.32 -26.12
C PHE A 558 -6.28 12.87 -26.52
N ASP A 559 -6.95 12.13 -25.63
CA ASP A 559 -8.37 11.82 -25.71
C ASP A 559 -9.13 12.71 -24.71
N VAL A 560 -9.92 13.64 -25.25
CA VAL A 560 -10.75 14.57 -24.48
C VAL A 560 -12.18 14.03 -24.42
N LYS A 561 -12.62 13.65 -23.22
CA LYS A 561 -13.95 13.06 -22.99
C LYS A 561 -14.95 14.14 -22.59
N PRO A 562 -16.09 14.27 -23.31
CA PRO A 562 -17.14 15.20 -22.93
C PRO A 562 -17.99 14.68 -21.77
N TRP A 563 -18.82 15.54 -21.20
CA TRP A 563 -19.76 15.16 -20.13
C TRP A 563 -20.94 14.31 -20.62
N ASP A 564 -21.48 14.59 -21.82
CA ASP A 564 -22.64 13.88 -22.38
C ASP A 564 -22.71 13.96 -23.92
N ASP A 565 -23.59 13.18 -24.55
CA ASP A 565 -23.79 13.08 -26.01
C ASP A 565 -24.39 14.35 -26.66
N THR A 566 -24.95 15.25 -25.86
CA THR A 566 -25.49 16.56 -26.28
C THR A 566 -24.44 17.68 -26.38
N THR A 567 -23.19 17.41 -25.97
CA THR A 567 -22.11 18.41 -25.91
C THR A 567 -21.63 18.83 -27.32
N ASN A 568 -21.48 20.14 -27.57
CA ASN A 568 -21.01 20.64 -28.87
C ASN A 568 -19.51 20.39 -29.09
N MET A 569 -19.20 19.33 -29.85
CA MET A 569 -17.82 18.88 -30.10
C MET A 569 -16.97 19.90 -30.88
N GLN A 570 -17.58 20.75 -31.72
CA GLN A 570 -16.86 21.75 -32.51
C GLN A 570 -16.39 22.93 -31.65
N GLU A 571 -17.17 23.30 -30.63
CA GLU A 571 -16.79 24.33 -29.66
C GLU A 571 -15.68 23.82 -28.74
N MET A 572 -15.77 22.55 -28.31
CA MET A 572 -14.73 21.92 -27.51
C MET A 572 -13.38 21.88 -28.24
N GLU A 573 -13.37 21.53 -29.54
CA GLU A 573 -12.13 21.57 -30.33
C GLU A 573 -11.57 23.00 -30.46
N LYS A 574 -12.43 24.00 -30.65
CA LYS A 574 -11.99 25.41 -30.72
C LYS A 574 -11.38 25.88 -29.41
N LEU A 575 -11.96 25.53 -28.27
CA LEU A 575 -11.45 25.88 -26.94
C LEU A 575 -10.09 25.24 -26.67
N VAL A 576 -9.89 23.97 -27.07
CA VAL A 576 -8.59 23.29 -26.95
C VAL A 576 -7.54 23.93 -27.84
N ARG A 577 -7.89 24.28 -29.09
CA ARG A 577 -6.97 24.96 -30.02
C ARG A 577 -6.64 26.41 -29.65
N MET A 578 -7.46 27.05 -28.80
CA MET A 578 -7.25 28.42 -28.34
C MET A 578 -6.12 28.54 -27.30
N ILE A 579 -5.63 27.41 -26.77
CA ILE A 579 -4.49 27.36 -25.86
C ILE A 579 -3.20 27.54 -26.68
N GLU A 580 -2.59 28.73 -26.57
CA GLU A 580 -1.31 29.07 -27.21
C GLU A 580 -0.19 29.15 -26.15
N LYS A 581 0.85 28.32 -26.30
CA LYS A 581 2.07 28.32 -25.48
C LYS A 581 3.31 28.25 -26.36
N ASP A 582 4.42 28.87 -25.93
CA ASP A 582 5.69 28.81 -26.64
C ASP A 582 6.21 27.37 -26.67
N GLY A 583 6.36 26.79 -27.87
CA GLY A 583 6.73 25.39 -28.08
C GLY A 583 5.57 24.39 -28.20
N LEU A 584 4.30 24.84 -28.21
CA LEU A 584 3.12 24.00 -28.40
C LEU A 584 2.53 24.15 -29.82
N VAL A 585 2.37 23.04 -30.54
CA VAL A 585 1.71 23.00 -31.86
C VAL A 585 0.60 21.97 -31.88
N TRP A 586 -0.62 22.39 -32.18
CA TRP A 586 -1.77 21.49 -32.32
C TRP A 586 -1.83 20.85 -33.71
N GLY A 587 -1.96 19.53 -33.76
CA GLY A 587 -2.08 18.72 -34.95
C GLY A 587 -3.54 18.43 -35.37
N GLY A 588 -3.72 17.34 -36.11
CA GLY A 588 -5.04 16.86 -36.53
C GLY A 588 -5.88 16.33 -35.36
N ALA A 589 -7.20 16.48 -35.48
CA ALA A 589 -8.17 15.97 -34.52
C ALA A 589 -9.15 15.00 -35.20
N LYS A 590 -9.59 13.97 -34.47
CA LYS A 590 -10.55 12.96 -34.94
C LYS A 590 -11.54 12.63 -33.83
N LEU A 591 -12.80 12.42 -34.19
CA LEU A 591 -13.83 11.95 -33.25
C LEU A 591 -13.93 10.42 -33.30
N ILE A 592 -13.76 9.76 -32.16
CA ILE A 592 -13.86 8.30 -32.02
C ILE A 592 -15.13 7.96 -31.22
N PRO A 593 -16.06 7.14 -31.76
CA PRO A 593 -17.24 6.71 -31.02
C PRO A 593 -16.84 5.68 -29.94
N LEU A 594 -17.24 5.91 -28.69
CA LEU A 594 -16.93 5.01 -27.56
C LEU A 594 -18.10 4.05 -27.29
N ALA A 595 -19.28 4.57 -26.92
CA ALA A 595 -20.55 3.86 -26.75
C ALA A 595 -21.70 4.85 -26.45
N TYR A 596 -22.96 4.43 -26.61
CA TYR A 596 -24.17 5.20 -26.21
C TYR A 596 -24.27 6.62 -26.77
N GLY A 597 -23.80 6.85 -28.01
CA GLY A 597 -23.86 8.18 -28.66
C GLY A 597 -22.71 9.12 -28.31
N ILE A 598 -21.91 8.80 -27.26
CA ILE A 598 -20.78 9.62 -26.83
C ILE A 598 -19.58 9.42 -27.76
N LYS A 599 -19.03 10.55 -28.25
CA LYS A 599 -17.83 10.61 -29.10
C LYS A 599 -16.70 11.26 -28.32
N VAL A 600 -15.52 10.65 -28.32
CA VAL A 600 -14.31 11.19 -27.71
C VAL A 600 -13.55 11.99 -28.77
N LEU A 601 -13.03 13.17 -28.39
CA LEU A 601 -12.17 13.98 -29.26
C LEU A 601 -10.72 13.57 -29.07
N GLN A 602 -10.15 12.92 -30.07
CA GLN A 602 -8.74 12.58 -30.12
C GLN A 602 -7.97 13.67 -30.86
N ILE A 603 -7.05 14.37 -30.19
CA ILE A 603 -6.26 15.46 -30.77
C ILE A 603 -4.77 15.23 -30.59
N ILE A 604 -4.00 15.48 -31.65
CA ILE A 604 -2.54 15.37 -31.64
C ILE A 604 -1.94 16.73 -31.26
N SER A 605 -0.87 16.74 -30.48
CA SER A 605 -0.05 17.91 -30.16
C SER A 605 1.43 17.59 -30.30
N VAL A 606 2.24 18.57 -30.67
CA VAL A 606 3.70 18.49 -30.66
C VAL A 606 4.19 19.54 -29.66
N VAL A 607 4.94 19.09 -28.65
CA VAL A 607 5.47 19.94 -27.58
C VAL A 607 6.99 19.92 -27.56
N GLU A 608 7.60 21.04 -27.16
CA GLU A 608 9.02 21.13 -26.83
C GLU A 608 9.22 20.77 -25.35
N ASP A 609 9.89 19.65 -25.07
CA ASP A 609 9.95 19.03 -23.73
C ASP A 609 10.57 19.94 -22.67
N GLU A 610 11.48 20.84 -23.05
CA GLU A 610 12.14 21.78 -22.13
C GLU A 610 11.25 22.95 -21.69
N LYS A 611 10.19 23.26 -22.46
CA LYS A 611 9.36 24.45 -22.25
C LYS A 611 7.94 24.14 -21.80
N VAL A 612 7.38 23.02 -22.25
CA VAL A 612 5.97 22.68 -22.02
C VAL A 612 5.88 21.36 -21.27
N SER A 613 5.46 21.42 -20.00
CA SER A 613 5.09 20.25 -19.22
C SER A 613 3.77 19.67 -19.72
N VAL A 614 3.72 18.35 -19.93
CA VAL A 614 2.53 17.63 -20.38
C VAL A 614 1.41 17.70 -19.34
N ASP A 615 1.76 17.63 -18.06
CA ASP A 615 0.80 17.71 -16.96
C ASP A 615 0.16 19.10 -16.86
N ASP A 616 0.94 20.16 -17.08
CA ASP A 616 0.44 21.54 -17.10
C ASP A 616 -0.49 21.79 -18.29
N LEU A 617 -0.21 21.16 -19.44
CA LEU A 617 -1.06 21.25 -20.62
C LEU A 617 -2.41 20.54 -20.39
N ILE A 618 -2.40 19.39 -19.72
CA ILE A 618 -3.63 18.68 -19.34
C ILE A 618 -4.48 19.53 -18.39
N ASP A 619 -3.85 20.12 -17.37
CA ASP A 619 -4.56 20.96 -16.40
C ASP A 619 -5.16 22.21 -17.06
N GLU A 620 -4.47 22.81 -18.03
CA GLU A 620 -4.97 23.98 -18.76
C GLU A 620 -6.15 23.64 -19.69
N ILE A 621 -6.12 22.48 -20.36
CA ILE A 621 -7.26 21.98 -21.15
C ILE A 621 -8.49 21.79 -20.26
N ILE A 622 -8.30 21.19 -19.07
CA ILE A 622 -9.40 20.95 -18.12
C ILE A 622 -9.93 22.28 -17.54
N GLN A 623 -9.06 23.26 -17.28
CA GLN A 623 -9.48 24.55 -16.73
C GLN A 623 -10.23 25.42 -17.75
N ASN A 624 -9.75 25.49 -18.99
CA ASN A 624 -10.33 26.35 -20.02
C ASN A 624 -11.62 25.78 -20.64
N ALA A 625 -11.80 24.46 -20.59
CA ALA A 625 -12.98 23.78 -21.13
C ALA A 625 -13.74 22.98 -20.07
N ALA A 626 -13.71 23.42 -18.80
CA ALA A 626 -14.30 22.70 -17.66
C ALA A 626 -15.79 22.37 -17.82
N ASP A 627 -16.54 23.23 -18.51
CA ASP A 627 -17.98 23.03 -18.75
C ASP A 627 -18.28 21.96 -19.81
N TYR A 628 -17.30 21.64 -20.67
CA TYR A 628 -17.43 20.71 -21.79
C TYR A 628 -16.65 19.41 -21.58
N VAL A 629 -15.54 19.46 -20.84
CA VAL A 629 -14.58 18.35 -20.66
C VAL A 629 -14.73 17.71 -19.28
N GLN A 630 -14.96 16.40 -19.26
CA GLN A 630 -15.00 15.59 -18.05
C GLN A 630 -13.59 15.15 -17.63
N SER A 631 -12.78 14.70 -18.59
CA SER A 631 -11.42 14.21 -18.36
C SER A 631 -10.60 14.23 -19.66
N VAL A 632 -9.28 14.26 -19.51
CA VAL A 632 -8.30 14.17 -20.60
C VAL A 632 -7.35 13.03 -20.29
N ASP A 633 -7.22 12.09 -21.22
CA ASP A 633 -6.33 10.93 -21.11
C ASP A 633 -5.23 11.00 -22.19
N ILE A 634 -4.05 10.46 -21.91
CA ILE A 634 -2.97 10.29 -22.89
C ILE A 634 -3.13 8.93 -23.56
N VAL A 635 -3.32 8.92 -24.87
CA VAL A 635 -3.44 7.68 -25.67
C VAL A 635 -2.08 7.18 -26.12
N ALA A 636 -1.25 8.09 -26.61
CA ALA A 636 0.07 7.77 -27.13
C ALA A 636 1.03 8.93 -26.88
N PHE A 637 2.28 8.58 -26.58
CA PHE A 637 3.37 9.50 -26.35
C PHE A 637 4.59 9.04 -27.15
N ASN A 638 4.96 9.80 -28.16
CA ASN A 638 6.07 9.50 -29.07
C ASN A 638 7.10 10.62 -29.03
N LYS A 639 8.36 10.31 -28.70
CA LYS A 639 9.47 11.28 -28.79
C LYS A 639 9.92 11.42 -30.25
N ILE A 640 10.16 12.64 -30.71
CA ILE A 640 10.51 13.01 -32.10
C ILE A 640 11.84 13.77 -32.16
#